data_AF-C4V9K2-F1
#
_entry.id   AF-C4V9K2-F1
#
_cell.length_a   1.000
_cell.length_b   1.000
_cell.length_c   1.000
_cell.angle_alpha   90.00
_cell.angle_beta   90.00
_cell.angle_gamma   90.00
#
_symmetry.space_group_name_H-M   'P 1'
#
loop_
_entity.id
_entity.type
_entity.pdbx_description
1 polymer ?
#
loop_
_entity_poly.entity_id
_entity_poly.type
_entity_poly.pdbx_seq_one_letter_code
_entity_poly.pdbx_strand_id
1 'polypeptide(L)'
;MYKIKSLEITNFKSYKSSHVIPFDSHFTCIIGPNGSGKSNILDAMVFVMTNKPYNIKNATVKLVLQDNNEIMTFTRYINNSGKNSYFVNNKKTVFKEFINNFIIYQSHTDIPISQIIEQVSGSINYKQEHDVLLSKYNDLMIKLKIEGEKRKQYLNILKENKKYEEEHTKNVKMVERKKDIENILFYYKINNLLDRYIFIQDADKILENKSLLAKKMLLSRSIKELRLQIDQKQNVIYKIDKDLSVKPNIIIPNFENLEKEYFRLLNNEECCKVEVDDDVKELLKEKEELVTKHQMMLDKFNTIQEKYLNLESELNKINNEILLSKNIKARTIKLYNMKSKIKSLPGVIGFVNDLIKCTNEKYEVAIKAILSAYESTVVVEDIDSAFKCIEYCKEHRLGRISCIVKCISKQTYVQKNLDKDLVSPLLVIDCPDNLRNVIENLFGNISITNKAYPVDYSVDVCTIDGVIVRSKGRIVKFNKINIHDSSLERRMEIIDTMNSIKKQIDSNSTVEIIQNKLKKLDEEIETRKIKKKEVLLPETKVFGDLFKINGYKNYNDYLTRNSKYYTEEQNAKHNLLKEKKDKILNYLELDTKKLDELQKEYDSIIINEFLEDNISEKEDIAEEIKDLFFIEKNEVVDVNFLVQKRQHKNDANLTDINNNELLTNFPFTSENISILRTELEEINKMLNNTCLIKNTTVLDFNLQKYDSLKKETLETKLNFNIIKNKRASLFTEYLTKLNEIISNLYSKISGGSCNIIAENSDEPFSGVKYYVMVPNKKYKEYDVLSGGEQMISRLVFMYALSKMSNKGFLLLDEVDSNLDNFNVNRLVDFIKSEDLQVVMVSLKVGVYKECNKMIGVYKRNGISNLLHYAF
;
A
#
# COMPACT_ATOMS: atom_id res chain seq x y z
N MET A 1 -31.54 -3.41 -65.92
CA MET A 1 -32.46 -3.22 -64.79
C MET A 1 -33.57 -4.26 -64.87
N TYR A 2 -33.66 -5.21 -63.93
CA TYR A 2 -34.65 -6.29 -63.98
C TYR A 2 -36.10 -5.78 -63.96
N LYS A 3 -36.88 -6.12 -64.99
CA LYS A 3 -38.36 -5.98 -65.02
C LYS A 3 -39.02 -7.36 -64.89
N ILE A 4 -40.17 -7.43 -64.23
CA ILE A 4 -40.99 -8.66 -64.17
C ILE A 4 -41.59 -8.87 -65.56
N LYS A 5 -41.57 -10.12 -66.05
CA LYS A 5 -42.20 -10.54 -67.30
C LYS A 5 -43.47 -11.34 -67.05
N SER A 6 -43.41 -12.32 -66.15
CA SER A 6 -44.57 -13.10 -65.73
C SER A 6 -44.40 -13.74 -64.35
N LEU A 7 -45.53 -14.15 -63.78
CA LEU A 7 -45.61 -14.93 -62.56
C LEU A 7 -46.47 -16.17 -62.82
N GLU A 8 -45.92 -17.35 -62.59
CA GLU A 8 -46.60 -18.64 -62.68
C GLU A 8 -46.92 -19.11 -61.25
N ILE A 9 -48.21 -19.26 -60.92
CA ILE A 9 -48.70 -19.63 -59.59
C ILE A 9 -49.39 -20.99 -59.68
N THR A 10 -48.93 -21.99 -58.92
CA THR A 10 -49.58 -23.30 -58.78
C THR A 10 -49.91 -23.60 -57.32
N ASN A 11 -51.20 -23.81 -57.03
CA ASN A 11 -51.74 -24.23 -55.72
C ASN A 11 -51.34 -23.33 -54.52
N PHE A 12 -51.15 -22.02 -54.74
CA PHE A 12 -50.72 -21.08 -53.70
C PHE A 12 -51.91 -20.32 -53.07
N LYS A 13 -52.07 -20.45 -51.75
CA LYS A 13 -53.16 -19.85 -50.95
C LYS A 13 -54.55 -20.14 -51.54
N SER A 14 -55.18 -19.17 -52.21
CA SER A 14 -56.51 -19.27 -52.79
C SER A 14 -56.52 -19.60 -54.28
N TYR A 15 -55.37 -19.59 -54.95
CA TYR A 15 -55.22 -20.04 -56.33
C TYR A 15 -55.01 -21.56 -56.35
N LYS A 16 -55.81 -22.28 -57.15
CA LYS A 16 -55.72 -23.74 -57.33
C LYS A 16 -55.50 -24.05 -58.81
N SER A 17 -54.81 -25.14 -59.12
CA SER A 17 -54.23 -25.39 -60.46
C SER A 17 -53.18 -24.34 -60.82
N SER A 18 -52.73 -24.29 -62.07
CA SER A 18 -51.70 -23.38 -62.55
C SER A 18 -52.31 -22.14 -63.23
N HIS A 19 -51.86 -20.96 -62.82
CA HIS A 19 -52.21 -19.68 -63.42
C HIS A 19 -50.93 -18.96 -63.89
N VAL A 20 -50.96 -18.36 -65.07
CA VAL A 20 -49.85 -17.54 -65.61
C VAL A 20 -50.32 -16.10 -65.69
N ILE A 21 -49.58 -15.19 -65.05
CA ILE A 21 -49.93 -13.77 -64.93
C ILE A 21 -48.87 -12.93 -65.65
N PRO A 22 -49.18 -12.29 -66.79
CA PRO A 22 -48.22 -11.50 -67.57
C PRO A 22 -48.12 -10.05 -67.08
N PHE A 23 -46.90 -9.63 -66.71
CA PHE A 23 -46.54 -8.29 -66.23
C PHE A 23 -45.67 -7.54 -67.26
N ASP A 24 -46.08 -7.58 -68.52
CA ASP A 24 -45.41 -6.94 -69.66
C ASP A 24 -45.47 -5.40 -69.67
N SER A 25 -46.29 -4.77 -68.83
CA SER A 25 -46.51 -3.32 -68.81
C SER A 25 -45.71 -2.59 -67.72
N HIS A 26 -45.61 -1.26 -67.87
CA HIS A 26 -44.92 -0.37 -66.93
C HIS A 26 -45.68 -0.24 -65.60
N PHE A 27 -46.96 0.13 -65.65
CA PHE A 27 -47.84 0.23 -64.49
C PHE A 27 -49.01 -0.74 -64.61
N THR A 28 -49.04 -1.77 -63.75
CA THR A 28 -50.11 -2.78 -63.68
C THR A 28 -50.93 -2.60 -62.39
N CYS A 29 -52.26 -2.50 -62.52
CA CYS A 29 -53.17 -2.50 -61.38
C CYS A 29 -53.89 -3.85 -61.20
N ILE A 30 -53.94 -4.33 -59.96
CA ILE A 30 -54.67 -5.54 -59.55
C ILE A 30 -55.93 -5.09 -58.80
N ILE A 31 -57.11 -5.41 -59.35
CA ILE A 31 -58.41 -4.89 -58.89
C ILE A 31 -59.40 -6.02 -58.59
N GLY A 32 -60.47 -5.72 -57.84
CA GLY A 32 -61.53 -6.69 -57.52
C GLY A 32 -62.05 -6.60 -56.07
N PRO A 33 -63.14 -7.32 -55.74
CA PRO A 33 -63.79 -7.22 -54.44
C PRO A 33 -62.92 -7.70 -53.27
N ASN A 34 -63.27 -7.26 -52.06
CA ASN A 34 -62.51 -7.62 -50.86
C ASN A 34 -62.58 -9.12 -50.58
N GLY A 35 -61.46 -9.70 -50.12
CA GLY A 35 -61.32 -11.14 -49.92
C GLY A 35 -61.24 -11.98 -51.20
N SER A 36 -61.19 -11.38 -52.41
CA SER A 36 -61.12 -12.12 -53.67
C SER A 36 -59.79 -12.84 -53.91
N GLY A 37 -58.70 -12.36 -53.32
CA GLY A 37 -57.33 -12.88 -53.47
C GLY A 37 -56.36 -11.97 -54.24
N LYS A 38 -56.64 -10.65 -54.34
CA LYS A 38 -55.74 -9.65 -54.96
C LYS A 38 -54.30 -9.74 -54.42
N SER A 39 -54.14 -9.47 -53.13
CA SER A 39 -52.86 -9.46 -52.40
C SER A 39 -52.14 -10.81 -52.41
N ASN A 40 -52.88 -11.93 -52.61
CA ASN A 40 -52.26 -13.26 -52.75
C ASN A 40 -51.36 -13.38 -53.99
N ILE A 41 -51.48 -12.48 -54.99
CA ILE A 41 -50.54 -12.36 -56.12
C ILE A 41 -49.21 -11.76 -55.66
N LEU A 42 -49.25 -10.66 -54.90
CA LEU A 42 -48.04 -10.02 -54.35
C LEU A 42 -47.36 -10.92 -53.30
N ASP A 43 -48.14 -11.62 -52.47
CA ASP A 43 -47.63 -12.69 -51.61
C ASP A 43 -46.95 -13.81 -52.39
N ALA A 44 -47.41 -14.16 -53.59
CA ALA A 44 -46.78 -15.19 -54.41
C ALA A 44 -45.42 -14.71 -54.96
N MET A 45 -45.32 -13.44 -55.35
CA MET A 45 -44.04 -12.80 -55.70
C MET A 45 -43.08 -12.78 -54.50
N VAL A 46 -43.53 -12.30 -53.34
CA VAL A 46 -42.74 -12.26 -52.08
C VAL A 46 -42.37 -13.67 -51.63
N PHE A 47 -43.25 -14.67 -51.82
CA PHE A 47 -42.97 -16.06 -51.53
C PHE A 47 -41.79 -16.58 -52.34
N VAL A 48 -41.73 -16.32 -53.66
CA VAL A 48 -40.56 -16.71 -54.46
C VAL A 48 -39.30 -16.04 -53.95
N MET A 49 -39.33 -14.71 -53.81
CA MET A 49 -38.14 -13.89 -53.55
C MET A 49 -37.62 -13.92 -52.10
N THR A 50 -38.31 -14.58 -51.16
CA THR A 50 -37.92 -14.66 -49.74
C THR A 50 -37.98 -16.09 -49.20
N ASN A 51 -37.40 -16.32 -48.02
CA ASN A 51 -37.61 -17.52 -47.20
C ASN A 51 -38.55 -17.22 -46.02
N LYS A 52 -39.51 -16.29 -46.20
CA LYS A 52 -40.59 -16.09 -45.23
C LYS A 52 -41.32 -17.44 -45.06
N PRO A 53 -41.66 -17.88 -43.84
CA PRO A 53 -42.40 -19.11 -43.62
C PRO A 53 -43.85 -18.95 -44.07
N TYR A 54 -44.39 -19.99 -44.73
CA TYR A 54 -45.78 -20.03 -45.17
C TYR A 54 -46.37 -21.39 -44.82
N ASN A 55 -47.55 -21.40 -44.18
CA ASN A 55 -48.30 -22.61 -43.84
C ASN A 55 -49.07 -23.13 -45.06
N ILE A 56 -48.34 -23.51 -46.11
CA ILE A 56 -48.86 -23.97 -47.40
C ILE A 56 -48.16 -25.30 -47.74
N LYS A 57 -48.85 -26.21 -48.43
CA LYS A 57 -48.34 -27.52 -48.89
C LYS A 57 -48.60 -27.69 -50.39
N ASN A 58 -47.67 -28.34 -51.07
CA ASN A 58 -47.74 -28.66 -52.51
C ASN A 58 -47.94 -27.42 -53.42
N ALA A 59 -47.23 -26.33 -53.12
CA ALA A 59 -47.31 -25.08 -53.86
C ALA A 59 -46.00 -24.79 -54.59
N THR A 60 -46.12 -24.40 -55.85
CA THR A 60 -45.01 -23.96 -56.70
C THR A 60 -45.32 -22.56 -57.20
N VAL A 61 -44.36 -21.65 -57.09
CA VAL A 61 -44.45 -20.34 -57.73
C VAL A 61 -43.14 -20.06 -58.46
N LYS A 62 -43.23 -19.56 -59.69
CA LYS A 62 -42.10 -19.21 -60.55
C LYS A 62 -42.26 -17.76 -61.04
N LEU A 63 -41.27 -16.94 -60.73
CA LEU A 63 -41.16 -15.55 -61.16
C LEU A 63 -40.19 -15.49 -62.34
N VAL A 64 -40.62 -14.85 -63.43
CA VAL A 64 -39.81 -14.63 -64.63
C VAL A 64 -39.42 -13.17 -64.70
N LEU A 65 -38.11 -12.89 -64.68
CA LEU A 65 -37.53 -11.56 -64.80
C LEU A 65 -36.76 -11.43 -66.10
N GLN A 66 -36.69 -10.21 -66.64
CA GLN A 66 -35.91 -9.89 -67.83
C GLN A 66 -34.99 -8.69 -67.54
N ASP A 67 -33.72 -8.80 -67.90
CA ASP A 67 -32.77 -7.68 -67.86
C ASP A 67 -31.95 -7.67 -69.17
N ASN A 68 -31.95 -6.54 -69.89
CA ASN A 68 -31.18 -6.32 -71.12
C ASN A 68 -31.22 -7.48 -72.14
N ASN A 69 -32.39 -8.13 -72.27
CA ASN A 69 -32.73 -9.32 -73.07
C ASN A 69 -32.38 -10.70 -72.49
N GLU A 70 -31.59 -10.79 -71.41
CA GLU A 70 -31.49 -12.05 -70.65
C GLU A 70 -32.76 -12.32 -69.85
N ILE A 71 -33.18 -13.58 -69.77
CA ILE A 71 -34.36 -14.02 -69.00
C ILE A 71 -33.91 -14.91 -67.85
N MET A 72 -34.17 -14.45 -66.63
CA MET A 72 -33.88 -15.16 -65.39
C MET A 72 -35.17 -15.70 -64.78
N THR A 73 -35.21 -16.99 -64.46
CA THR A 73 -36.37 -17.65 -63.83
C THR A 73 -36.03 -18.07 -62.42
N PHE A 74 -36.85 -17.64 -61.46
CA PHE A 74 -36.71 -17.92 -60.03
C PHE A 74 -37.92 -18.73 -59.57
N THR A 75 -37.70 -19.96 -59.11
CA THR A 75 -38.78 -20.87 -58.69
C THR A 75 -38.61 -21.30 -57.25
N ARG A 76 -39.67 -21.17 -56.44
CA ARG A 76 -39.77 -21.75 -55.10
C ARG A 76 -40.89 -22.79 -55.08
N TYR A 77 -40.56 -23.98 -54.56
CA TYR A 77 -41.49 -25.07 -54.34
C TYR A 77 -41.52 -25.44 -52.85
N ILE A 78 -42.72 -25.68 -52.30
CA ILE A 78 -42.93 -26.31 -51.00
C ILE A 78 -43.68 -27.63 -51.19
N ASN A 79 -43.07 -28.72 -50.73
CA ASN A 79 -43.65 -30.06 -50.78
C ASN A 79 -44.67 -30.33 -49.65
N ASN A 80 -45.24 -31.54 -49.62
CA ASN A 80 -46.22 -31.95 -48.59
C ASN A 80 -45.70 -31.90 -47.14
N SER A 81 -44.39 -31.97 -46.92
CA SER A 81 -43.74 -31.89 -45.61
C SER A 81 -43.21 -30.50 -45.25
N GLY A 82 -43.60 -29.45 -45.99
CA GLY A 82 -43.21 -28.06 -45.71
C GLY A 82 -41.76 -27.73 -46.07
N LYS A 83 -41.01 -28.66 -46.69
CA LYS A 83 -39.62 -28.43 -47.09
C LYS A 83 -39.58 -27.58 -48.37
N ASN A 84 -38.86 -26.47 -48.29
CA ASN A 84 -38.58 -25.59 -49.43
C ASN A 84 -37.59 -26.24 -50.41
N SER A 85 -37.71 -25.89 -51.70
CA SER A 85 -36.66 -26.05 -52.70
C SER A 85 -36.65 -24.84 -53.62
N TYR A 86 -35.44 -24.37 -53.92
CA TYR A 86 -35.17 -23.16 -54.68
C TYR A 86 -34.48 -23.52 -56.00
N PHE A 87 -34.87 -22.87 -57.09
CA PHE A 87 -34.27 -23.07 -58.40
C PHE A 87 -34.06 -21.72 -59.10
N VAL A 88 -32.92 -21.57 -59.77
CA VAL A 88 -32.61 -20.46 -60.67
C VAL A 88 -32.30 -21.05 -62.05
N ASN A 89 -33.00 -20.60 -63.09
CA ASN A 89 -32.91 -21.15 -64.45
C ASN A 89 -33.05 -22.68 -64.47
N ASN A 90 -34.06 -23.18 -63.75
CA ASN A 90 -34.37 -24.58 -63.47
C ASN A 90 -33.27 -25.41 -62.76
N LYS A 91 -32.09 -24.84 -62.47
CA LYS A 91 -31.05 -25.48 -61.66
C LYS A 91 -31.34 -25.25 -60.17
N LYS A 92 -31.23 -26.30 -59.36
CA LYS A 92 -31.48 -26.22 -57.91
C LYS A 92 -30.33 -25.49 -57.19
N THR A 93 -30.63 -24.53 -56.33
CA THR A 93 -29.63 -23.66 -55.65
C THR A 93 -29.88 -23.56 -54.14
N VAL A 94 -28.92 -22.97 -53.42
CA VAL A 94 -29.07 -22.65 -51.98
C VAL A 94 -29.70 -21.26 -51.85
N PHE A 95 -30.61 -21.09 -50.88
CA PHE A 95 -31.33 -19.82 -50.68
C PHE A 95 -30.40 -18.60 -50.55
N LYS A 96 -29.21 -18.74 -49.95
CA LYS A 96 -28.23 -17.64 -49.83
C LYS A 96 -27.77 -17.08 -51.18
N GLU A 97 -27.65 -17.92 -52.20
CA GLU A 97 -27.29 -17.53 -53.58
C GLU A 97 -28.47 -16.88 -54.32
N PHE A 98 -29.69 -17.20 -53.88
CA PHE A 98 -30.96 -16.75 -54.46
C PHE A 98 -31.37 -15.35 -53.99
N ILE A 99 -31.03 -14.96 -52.74
CA ILE A 99 -31.46 -13.69 -52.11
C ILE A 99 -30.91 -12.44 -52.80
N ASN A 100 -29.61 -12.42 -53.13
CA ASN A 100 -28.84 -11.17 -53.33
C ASN A 100 -29.46 -10.20 -54.37
N ASN A 101 -30.24 -10.74 -55.31
CA ASN A 101 -30.93 -10.01 -56.36
C ASN A 101 -32.11 -9.17 -55.85
N PHE A 102 -32.65 -9.41 -54.65
CA PHE A 102 -33.89 -8.79 -54.17
C PHE A 102 -33.69 -7.91 -52.93
N ILE A 103 -34.41 -6.77 -52.89
CA ILE A 103 -34.64 -5.97 -51.68
C ILE A 103 -36.16 -5.94 -51.52
N ILE A 104 -36.66 -6.50 -50.42
CA ILE A 104 -38.09 -6.57 -50.13
C ILE A 104 -38.33 -5.95 -48.76
N TYR A 105 -38.95 -4.79 -48.79
CA TYR A 105 -39.47 -4.09 -47.64
C TYR A 105 -41.00 -4.24 -47.66
N GLN A 106 -41.59 -4.67 -46.56
CA GLN A 106 -43.04 -4.80 -46.45
C GLN A 106 -43.61 -3.70 -45.55
N SER A 107 -44.86 -3.33 -45.79
CA SER A 107 -45.60 -2.38 -44.94
C SER A 107 -45.60 -2.75 -43.46
N HIS A 108 -45.53 -4.05 -43.15
CA HIS A 108 -45.64 -4.66 -41.81
C HIS A 108 -44.36 -5.36 -41.31
N THR A 109 -43.17 -4.96 -41.79
CA THR A 109 -41.89 -5.49 -41.27
C THR A 109 -41.15 -4.44 -40.45
N ASP A 110 -40.98 -4.70 -39.15
CA ASP A 110 -40.30 -3.82 -38.17
C ASP A 110 -38.77 -3.79 -38.31
N ILE A 111 -38.26 -3.84 -39.55
CA ILE A 111 -36.82 -3.79 -39.86
C ILE A 111 -36.39 -2.31 -39.78
N PRO A 112 -35.47 -1.94 -38.86
CA PRO A 112 -35.01 -0.56 -38.76
C PRO A 112 -34.36 -0.06 -40.05
N ILE A 113 -34.55 1.22 -40.37
CA ILE A 113 -33.96 1.87 -41.55
C ILE A 113 -32.43 1.68 -41.59
N SER A 114 -31.76 1.73 -40.42
CA SER A 114 -30.32 1.45 -40.31
C SER A 114 -29.94 0.05 -40.81
N GLN A 115 -30.73 -0.99 -40.54
CA GLN A 115 -30.43 -2.36 -40.99
C GLN A 115 -30.59 -2.51 -42.51
N ILE A 116 -31.57 -1.81 -43.10
CA ILE A 116 -31.76 -1.78 -44.57
C ILE A 116 -30.55 -1.11 -45.21
N ILE A 117 -30.10 0.04 -44.68
CA ILE A 117 -28.92 0.75 -45.18
C ILE A 117 -27.65 -0.07 -44.95
N GLU A 118 -27.46 -0.73 -43.80
CA GLU A 118 -26.33 -1.67 -43.58
C GLU A 118 -26.29 -2.78 -44.64
N GLN A 119 -27.44 -3.35 -45.01
CA GLN A 119 -27.54 -4.41 -46.01
C GLN A 119 -27.20 -3.92 -47.42
N VAL A 120 -27.79 -2.82 -47.88
CA VAL A 120 -27.65 -2.37 -49.28
C VAL A 120 -26.32 -1.63 -49.52
N SER A 121 -25.74 -0.99 -48.50
CA SER A 121 -24.38 -0.42 -48.57
C SER A 121 -23.25 -1.46 -48.55
N GLY A 122 -23.57 -2.74 -48.27
CA GLY A 122 -22.56 -3.78 -48.03
C GLY A 122 -21.82 -3.65 -46.69
N SER A 123 -22.10 -2.61 -45.90
CA SER A 123 -21.54 -2.40 -44.55
C SER A 123 -21.77 -3.60 -43.62
N ILE A 124 -22.90 -4.31 -43.80
CA ILE A 124 -23.24 -5.56 -43.09
C ILE A 124 -22.16 -6.65 -43.19
N ASN A 125 -21.40 -6.70 -44.29
CA ASN A 125 -20.38 -7.73 -44.52
C ASN A 125 -19.23 -7.64 -43.50
N TYR A 126 -18.90 -6.43 -43.05
CA TYR A 126 -17.85 -6.18 -42.06
C TYR A 126 -18.32 -6.33 -40.61
N LYS A 127 -19.62 -6.56 -40.37
CA LYS A 127 -20.19 -6.63 -39.02
C LYS A 127 -19.63 -7.80 -38.20
N GLN A 128 -19.50 -8.99 -38.81
CA GLN A 128 -18.97 -10.17 -38.11
C GLN A 128 -17.51 -9.98 -37.69
N GLU A 129 -16.67 -9.44 -38.59
CA GLU A 129 -15.27 -9.15 -38.30
C GLU A 129 -15.12 -8.04 -37.25
N HIS A 130 -15.90 -6.97 -37.37
CA HIS A 130 -15.98 -5.88 -36.41
C HIS A 130 -16.31 -6.37 -34.99
N ASP A 131 -17.37 -7.17 -34.85
CA ASP A 131 -17.88 -7.60 -33.55
C ASP A 131 -16.91 -8.60 -32.86
N VAL A 132 -16.23 -9.46 -33.65
CA VAL A 132 -15.15 -10.33 -33.16
C VAL A 132 -13.92 -9.53 -32.71
N LEU A 133 -13.47 -8.55 -33.51
CA LEU A 133 -12.34 -7.68 -33.14
C LEU A 133 -12.65 -6.82 -31.91
N LEU A 134 -13.89 -6.34 -31.77
CA LEU A 134 -14.35 -5.58 -30.60
C LEU A 134 -14.30 -6.43 -29.33
N SER A 135 -14.78 -7.69 -29.38
CA SER A 135 -14.68 -8.61 -28.25
C SER A 135 -13.22 -8.86 -27.87
N LYS A 136 -12.36 -9.22 -28.85
CA LYS A 136 -10.94 -9.49 -28.60
C LYS A 136 -10.23 -8.27 -28.01
N TYR A 137 -10.49 -7.06 -28.51
CA TYR A 137 -9.91 -5.83 -27.98
C TYR A 137 -10.34 -5.58 -26.54
N ASN A 138 -11.61 -5.76 -26.20
CA ASN A 138 -12.11 -5.60 -24.83
C ASN A 138 -11.48 -6.61 -23.87
N ASP A 139 -11.38 -7.88 -24.26
CA ASP A 139 -10.73 -8.93 -23.44
C ASP A 139 -9.24 -8.64 -23.20
N LEU A 140 -8.53 -8.18 -24.24
CA LEU A 140 -7.13 -7.76 -24.13
C LEU A 140 -6.97 -6.53 -23.22
N MET A 141 -7.84 -5.53 -23.33
CA MET A 141 -7.83 -4.35 -22.46
C MET A 141 -8.09 -4.69 -20.99
N ILE A 142 -8.96 -5.65 -20.69
CA ILE A 142 -9.19 -6.16 -19.32
C ILE A 142 -7.93 -6.84 -18.78
N LYS A 143 -7.33 -7.76 -19.56
CA LYS A 143 -6.08 -8.46 -19.20
C LYS A 143 -4.93 -7.46 -18.97
N LEU A 144 -4.78 -6.48 -19.86
CA LEU A 144 -3.72 -5.47 -19.81
C LEU A 144 -3.85 -4.56 -18.58
N LYS A 145 -5.09 -4.25 -18.15
CA LYS A 145 -5.32 -3.52 -16.90
C LYS A 145 -4.86 -4.31 -15.67
N ILE A 146 -5.29 -5.58 -15.57
CA ILE A 146 -4.93 -6.47 -14.45
C ILE A 146 -3.41 -6.66 -14.36
N GLU A 147 -2.77 -7.00 -15.48
CA GLU A 147 -1.32 -7.23 -15.50
C GLU A 147 -0.53 -5.92 -15.32
N GLY A 148 -1.11 -4.77 -15.66
CA GLY A 148 -0.55 -3.44 -15.41
C GLY A 148 -0.57 -3.01 -13.94
N GLU A 149 -1.57 -3.46 -13.17
CA GLU A 149 -1.60 -3.28 -11.71
C GLU A 149 -0.54 -4.16 -11.03
N LYS A 150 -0.38 -5.42 -11.46
CA LYS A 150 0.74 -6.29 -11.02
C LYS A 150 2.10 -5.72 -11.39
N ARG A 151 2.28 -5.18 -12.61
CA ARG A 151 3.54 -4.53 -13.04
C ARG A 151 3.99 -3.43 -12.08
N LYS A 152 3.05 -2.64 -11.52
CA LYS A 152 3.39 -1.63 -10.50
C LYS A 152 3.88 -2.26 -9.20
N GLN A 153 3.26 -3.35 -8.74
CA GLN A 153 3.69 -4.09 -7.55
C GLN A 153 5.10 -4.68 -7.76
N TYR A 154 5.35 -5.33 -8.89
CA TYR A 154 6.67 -5.89 -9.21
C TYR A 154 7.76 -4.81 -9.33
N LEU A 155 7.46 -3.64 -9.90
CA LEU A 155 8.39 -2.51 -9.96
C LEU A 155 8.68 -1.87 -8.60
N ASN A 156 7.77 -1.96 -7.63
CA ASN A 156 8.04 -1.55 -6.25
C ASN A 156 8.94 -2.56 -5.54
N ILE A 157 8.62 -3.86 -5.65
CA ILE A 157 9.44 -4.95 -5.07
C ILE A 157 10.87 -4.91 -5.62
N LEU A 158 11.07 -4.62 -6.91
CA LEU A 158 12.41 -4.45 -7.49
C LEU A 158 13.17 -3.22 -6.95
N LYS A 159 12.47 -2.15 -6.54
CA LYS A 159 13.10 -0.99 -5.87
C LYS A 159 13.44 -1.29 -4.41
N GLU A 160 12.58 -2.04 -3.72
CA GLU A 160 12.81 -2.51 -2.36
C GLU A 160 14.01 -3.47 -2.32
N ASN A 161 14.06 -4.49 -3.19
CA ASN A 161 15.21 -5.38 -3.35
C ASN A 161 16.53 -4.61 -3.56
N LYS A 162 16.55 -3.59 -4.43
CA LYS A 162 17.77 -2.78 -4.66
C LYS A 162 18.21 -1.99 -3.42
N LYS A 163 17.26 -1.43 -2.67
CA LYS A 163 17.59 -0.80 -1.37
C LYS A 163 18.17 -1.82 -0.39
N TYR A 164 17.60 -3.02 -0.33
CA TYR A 164 18.14 -4.10 0.51
C TYR A 164 19.53 -4.58 0.06
N GLU A 165 19.84 -4.59 -1.24
CA GLU A 165 21.19 -4.85 -1.76
C GLU A 165 22.18 -3.73 -1.36
N GLU A 166 21.76 -2.46 -1.44
CA GLU A 166 22.54 -1.29 -1.00
C GLU A 166 22.71 -1.20 0.53
N GLU A 167 21.77 -1.72 1.32
CA GLU A 167 21.86 -1.81 2.78
C GLU A 167 22.70 -3.03 3.21
N HIS A 168 22.49 -4.20 2.61
CA HIS A 168 23.27 -5.41 2.89
C HIS A 168 24.76 -5.20 2.55
N THR A 169 25.09 -4.49 1.48
CA THR A 169 26.50 -4.18 1.13
C THR A 169 27.14 -3.13 2.06
N LYS A 170 26.35 -2.29 2.74
CA LYS A 170 26.85 -1.46 3.85
C LYS A 170 27.04 -2.30 5.11
N ASN A 171 26.07 -3.14 5.47
CA ASN A 171 26.11 -3.98 6.66
C ASN A 171 27.30 -4.96 6.63
N VAL A 172 27.64 -5.55 5.49
CA VAL A 172 28.85 -6.38 5.33
C VAL A 172 30.11 -5.59 5.68
N LYS A 173 30.27 -4.38 5.12
CA LYS A 173 31.41 -3.50 5.41
C LYS A 173 31.45 -3.04 6.87
N MET A 174 30.29 -2.86 7.51
CA MET A 174 30.19 -2.56 8.94
C MET A 174 30.58 -3.76 9.81
N VAL A 175 30.28 -4.99 9.40
CA VAL A 175 30.73 -6.23 10.09
C VAL A 175 32.24 -6.43 9.93
N GLU A 176 32.81 -6.11 8.77
CA GLU A 176 34.26 -6.09 8.55
C GLU A 176 34.93 -5.05 9.46
N ARG A 177 34.48 -3.78 9.39
CA ARG A 177 34.97 -2.67 10.23
C ARG A 177 34.82 -2.96 11.73
N LYS A 178 33.73 -3.60 12.15
CA LYS A 178 33.52 -4.02 13.55
C LYS A 178 34.65 -4.95 14.02
N LYS A 179 34.97 -5.98 13.23
CA LYS A 179 36.06 -6.93 13.55
C LYS A 179 37.42 -6.23 13.64
N ASP A 180 37.68 -5.25 12.79
CA ASP A 180 38.91 -4.46 12.86
C ASP A 180 39.01 -3.70 14.19
N ILE A 181 37.93 -3.08 14.64
CA ILE A 181 37.88 -2.35 15.91
C ILE A 181 38.01 -3.31 17.10
N GLU A 182 37.32 -4.46 17.07
CA GLU A 182 37.42 -5.51 18.09
C GLU A 182 38.89 -6.01 18.22
N ASN A 183 39.57 -6.28 17.10
CA ASN A 183 40.99 -6.63 17.09
C ASN A 183 41.89 -5.53 17.70
N ILE A 184 41.66 -4.26 17.36
CA ILE A 184 42.45 -3.14 17.89
C ILE A 184 42.27 -3.00 19.42
N LEU A 185 41.04 -3.16 19.92
CA LEU A 185 40.74 -3.10 21.35
C LEU A 185 41.33 -4.28 22.13
N PHE A 186 41.33 -5.49 21.54
CA PHE A 186 42.00 -6.67 22.09
C PHE A 186 43.51 -6.43 22.28
N TYR A 187 44.23 -6.02 21.21
CA TYR A 187 45.67 -5.77 21.29
C TYR A 187 46.02 -4.64 22.26
N TYR A 188 45.17 -3.61 22.40
CA TYR A 188 45.35 -2.59 23.43
C TYR A 188 45.24 -3.17 24.86
N LYS A 189 44.25 -4.02 25.15
CA LYS A 189 44.12 -4.65 26.47
C LYS A 189 45.36 -5.49 26.80
N ILE A 190 45.81 -6.32 25.86
CA ILE A 190 47.02 -7.15 26.00
C ILE A 190 48.27 -6.29 26.25
N ASN A 191 48.45 -5.18 25.52
CA ASN A 191 49.59 -4.28 25.72
C ASN A 191 49.61 -3.68 27.14
N ASN A 192 48.47 -3.20 27.66
CA ASN A 192 48.41 -2.65 29.01
C ASN A 192 48.73 -3.69 30.11
N LEU A 193 48.25 -4.93 29.95
CA LEU A 193 48.57 -6.03 30.88
C LEU A 193 50.07 -6.37 30.84
N LEU A 194 50.67 -6.43 29.65
CA LEU A 194 52.11 -6.66 29.47
C LEU A 194 52.97 -5.54 30.07
N ASP A 195 52.55 -4.27 29.98
CA ASP A 195 53.28 -3.16 30.63
C ASP A 195 53.24 -3.27 32.16
N ARG A 196 52.08 -3.64 32.72
CA ARG A 196 51.91 -3.87 34.16
C ARG A 196 52.74 -5.05 34.65
N TYR A 197 52.79 -6.14 33.87
CA TYR A 197 53.61 -7.32 34.15
C TYR A 197 55.11 -6.98 34.18
N ILE A 198 55.61 -6.21 33.20
CA ILE A 198 57.01 -5.78 33.15
C ILE A 198 57.35 -4.86 34.35
N PHE A 199 56.46 -3.93 34.71
CA PHE A 199 56.65 -3.05 35.85
C PHE A 199 56.81 -3.82 37.17
N ILE A 200 55.98 -4.85 37.41
CA ILE A 200 56.11 -5.72 38.59
C ILE A 200 57.43 -6.52 38.52
N GLN A 201 57.76 -7.10 37.36
CA GLN A 201 58.99 -7.87 37.15
C GLN A 201 60.28 -7.09 37.44
N ASP A 202 60.30 -5.77 37.19
CA ASP A 202 61.45 -4.92 37.52
C ASP A 202 61.42 -4.37 38.97
N ALA A 203 60.22 -4.23 39.57
CA ALA A 203 60.10 -3.90 40.98
C ALA A 203 60.65 -5.02 41.90
N ASP A 204 60.35 -6.29 41.60
CA ASP A 204 60.82 -7.46 42.35
C ASP A 204 62.35 -7.46 42.52
N LYS A 205 63.07 -7.28 41.40
CA LYS A 205 64.54 -7.25 41.34
C LYS A 205 65.16 -6.18 42.24
N ILE A 206 64.47 -5.06 42.43
CA ILE A 206 64.93 -3.92 43.24
C ILE A 206 64.69 -4.20 44.73
N LEU A 207 63.66 -4.97 45.07
CA LEU A 207 63.25 -5.27 46.44
C LEU A 207 64.08 -6.41 47.05
N GLU A 208 64.32 -7.50 46.31
CA GLU A 208 65.25 -8.59 46.70
C GLU A 208 66.63 -8.05 47.12
N ASN A 209 67.22 -7.18 46.28
CA ASN A 209 68.57 -6.67 46.49
C ASN A 209 68.73 -5.80 47.74
N LYS A 210 67.64 -5.19 48.26
CA LYS A 210 67.69 -4.35 49.46
C LYS A 210 67.50 -5.13 50.76
N SER A 211 66.53 -6.06 50.80
CA SER A 211 66.21 -6.82 52.02
C SER A 211 67.34 -7.78 52.40
N LEU A 212 67.91 -8.49 51.42
CA LEU A 212 69.00 -9.44 51.61
C LEU A 212 70.26 -8.77 52.18
N LEU A 213 70.57 -7.56 51.72
CA LEU A 213 71.73 -6.77 52.18
C LEU A 213 71.59 -6.37 53.65
N ALA A 214 70.40 -5.93 54.06
CA ALA A 214 70.13 -5.53 55.44
C ALA A 214 70.20 -6.73 56.42
N LYS A 215 69.64 -7.89 56.04
CA LYS A 215 69.66 -9.11 56.88
C LYS A 215 71.08 -9.68 57.02
N LYS A 216 71.88 -9.68 55.95
CA LYS A 216 73.32 -10.02 56.02
C LYS A 216 74.13 -9.03 56.86
N MET A 217 73.86 -7.72 56.76
CA MET A 217 74.50 -6.74 57.65
C MET A 217 74.19 -7.02 59.12
N LEU A 218 72.94 -7.32 59.48
CA LEU A 218 72.54 -7.64 60.85
C LEU A 218 73.23 -8.91 61.39
N LEU A 219 73.20 -10.05 60.68
CA LEU A 219 73.90 -11.25 61.16
C LEU A 219 75.42 -11.05 61.20
N SER A 220 76.02 -10.34 60.23
CA SER A 220 77.47 -10.04 60.26
C SER A 220 77.87 -9.22 61.49
N ARG A 221 76.97 -8.35 61.98
CA ARG A 221 77.15 -7.58 63.21
C ARG A 221 77.04 -8.48 64.44
N SER A 222 76.01 -9.33 64.53
CA SER A 222 75.85 -10.29 65.64
C SER A 222 77.02 -11.27 65.75
N ILE A 223 77.52 -11.79 64.62
CA ILE A 223 78.72 -12.64 64.56
C ILE A 223 79.96 -11.89 65.08
N LYS A 224 80.11 -10.61 64.72
CA LYS A 224 81.22 -9.77 65.16
C LYS A 224 81.14 -9.43 66.66
N GLU A 225 79.93 -9.23 67.18
CA GLU A 225 79.66 -9.03 68.61
C GLU A 225 79.92 -10.33 69.40
N LEU A 226 79.54 -11.51 68.90
CA LEU A 226 79.89 -12.79 69.54
C LEU A 226 81.39 -13.08 69.52
N ARG A 227 82.09 -12.85 68.40
CA ARG A 227 83.56 -12.98 68.35
C ARG A 227 84.23 -12.05 69.36
N LEU A 228 83.73 -10.83 69.53
CA LEU A 228 84.22 -9.90 70.56
C LEU A 228 83.97 -10.42 71.98
N GLN A 229 82.83 -11.08 72.25
CA GLN A 229 82.56 -11.70 73.56
C GLN A 229 83.45 -12.93 73.82
N ILE A 230 83.74 -13.73 72.79
CA ILE A 230 84.69 -14.85 72.86
C ILE A 230 86.10 -14.30 73.13
N ASP A 231 86.55 -13.28 72.41
CA ASP A 231 87.82 -12.59 72.67
C ASP A 231 87.86 -12.02 74.11
N GLN A 232 86.77 -11.40 74.59
CA GLN A 232 86.69 -10.92 75.97
C GLN A 232 86.82 -12.07 76.98
N LYS A 233 86.15 -13.21 76.76
CA LYS A 233 86.22 -14.39 77.64
C LYS A 233 87.60 -15.07 77.58
N GLN A 234 88.24 -15.15 76.42
CA GLN A 234 89.63 -15.61 76.29
C GLN A 234 90.61 -14.65 76.99
N ASN A 235 90.42 -13.34 76.84
CA ASN A 235 91.17 -12.33 77.58
C ASN A 235 90.89 -12.39 79.10
N VAL A 236 89.71 -12.83 79.53
CA VAL A 236 89.41 -13.09 80.95
C VAL A 236 90.06 -14.37 81.44
N ILE A 237 90.17 -15.44 80.64
CA ILE A 237 90.96 -16.63 81.00
C ILE A 237 92.45 -16.27 81.10
N TYR A 238 92.98 -15.55 80.10
CA TYR A 238 94.36 -15.04 80.11
C TYR A 238 94.62 -14.07 81.28
N LYS A 239 93.61 -13.27 81.68
CA LYS A 239 93.66 -12.48 82.90
C LYS A 239 93.54 -13.33 84.16
N ILE A 240 92.79 -14.43 84.21
CA ILE A 240 92.77 -15.32 85.39
C ILE A 240 94.12 -16.02 85.56
N ASP A 241 94.76 -16.41 84.45
CA ASP A 241 96.16 -16.88 84.45
C ASP A 241 97.16 -15.79 84.88
N LYS A 242 96.74 -14.51 84.89
CA LYS A 242 97.51 -13.33 85.33
C LYS A 242 97.05 -12.74 86.67
N ASP A 243 95.85 -13.07 87.16
CA ASP A 243 95.24 -12.63 88.42
C ASP A 243 95.38 -13.70 89.51
N LEU A 244 95.75 -14.93 89.10
CA LEU A 244 96.68 -15.79 89.86
C LEU A 244 97.98 -15.03 90.25
N SER A 245 98.24 -13.85 89.65
CA SER A 245 99.22 -12.87 90.09
C SER A 245 98.67 -11.42 90.29
N VAL A 246 97.58 -11.24 91.08
CA VAL A 246 97.13 -10.05 91.89
C VAL A 246 95.64 -9.57 91.66
N LYS A 247 95.09 -8.64 92.49
CA LYS A 247 93.64 -8.41 92.77
C LYS A 247 93.11 -6.92 92.71
N PRO A 248 91.77 -6.65 92.78
CA PRO A 248 91.07 -5.40 92.32
C PRO A 248 90.09 -4.70 93.34
N ASN A 249 89.20 -3.75 92.91
CA ASN A 249 87.81 -3.52 93.45
C ASN A 249 86.85 -2.58 92.62
N ILE A 250 85.55 -2.42 93.05
CA ILE A 250 84.34 -1.85 92.32
C ILE A 250 83.77 -0.52 92.93
N ILE A 251 82.57 0.12 92.73
CA ILE A 251 81.09 -0.17 92.47
C ILE A 251 80.48 1.04 91.61
N ILE A 252 79.29 1.27 90.95
CA ILE A 252 77.79 0.99 90.89
C ILE A 252 76.88 1.63 92.02
N PRO A 253 75.52 1.88 91.96
CA PRO A 253 74.45 1.88 90.88
C PRO A 253 73.21 2.93 90.95
N ASN A 254 72.33 3.00 89.90
CA ASN A 254 70.81 3.13 89.86
C ASN A 254 70.00 4.40 90.39
N PHE A 255 68.68 4.70 90.16
CA PHE A 255 67.54 4.25 89.26
C PHE A 255 66.27 5.20 89.25
N GLU A 256 65.26 4.95 88.36
CA GLU A 256 63.76 5.13 88.51
C GLU A 256 63.12 6.55 88.68
N ASN A 257 61.79 6.88 88.61
CA ASN A 257 60.48 6.36 88.08
C ASN A 257 59.39 7.50 88.20
N LEU A 258 58.12 7.52 87.71
CA LEU A 258 57.23 6.72 86.80
C LEU A 258 55.98 7.57 86.35
N GLU A 259 55.18 7.06 85.41
CA GLU A 259 53.71 7.26 85.16
C GLU A 259 53.02 8.66 85.23
N LYS A 260 52.59 9.16 84.06
CA LYS A 260 51.34 9.90 83.70
C LYS A 260 51.45 10.36 82.23
N GLU A 261 50.42 10.41 81.37
CA GLU A 261 48.97 10.18 81.51
C GLU A 261 48.49 9.18 80.42
N TYR A 262 47.60 8.24 80.76
CA TYR A 262 47.08 7.23 79.80
C TYR A 262 45.55 7.27 79.56
N PHE A 263 44.80 8.11 80.29
CA PHE A 263 43.34 8.17 80.16
C PHE A 263 42.79 9.59 80.25
N ARG A 264 42.29 10.11 79.12
CA ARG A 264 41.17 11.06 79.08
C ARG A 264 40.43 11.03 77.73
N LEU A 265 39.31 10.32 77.76
CA LEU A 265 38.13 10.45 76.90
C LEU A 265 38.29 10.09 75.40
N LEU A 266 37.84 8.88 75.08
CA LEU A 266 37.01 8.69 73.88
C LEU A 266 35.78 9.61 74.00
N ASN A 267 35.47 10.36 72.94
CA ASN A 267 34.13 10.50 72.34
C ASN A 267 34.07 11.75 71.45
N ASN A 268 33.85 11.54 70.14
CA ASN A 268 32.83 12.18 69.30
C ASN A 268 33.23 12.10 67.83
N GLU A 269 32.37 11.47 67.01
CA GLU A 269 32.35 11.68 65.56
C GLU A 269 31.44 12.88 65.27
N GLU A 270 31.86 13.86 64.46
CA GLU A 270 30.95 14.50 63.48
C GLU A 270 31.66 15.40 62.46
N CYS A 271 31.02 15.50 61.29
CA CYS A 271 30.98 16.63 60.33
C CYS A 271 32.27 17.43 59.99
N CYS A 272 32.60 17.43 58.70
CA CYS A 272 32.82 18.68 57.96
C CYS A 272 31.90 18.70 56.73
N LYS A 273 31.10 19.78 56.60
CA LYS A 273 30.18 19.99 55.48
C LYS A 273 30.87 20.81 54.39
N VAL A 274 30.56 20.54 53.13
CA VAL A 274 30.88 21.44 52.01
C VAL A 274 29.57 22.00 51.48
N GLU A 275 29.43 23.32 51.52
CA GLU A 275 28.26 24.01 51.00
C GLU A 275 28.31 24.06 49.46
N VAL A 276 27.14 23.93 48.83
CA VAL A 276 26.99 23.99 47.36
C VAL A 276 26.20 25.24 47.01
N ASP A 277 26.71 26.01 46.05
CA ASP A 277 26.16 27.29 45.59
C ASP A 277 24.65 27.19 45.24
N ASP A 278 23.84 28.21 45.59
CA ASP A 278 22.38 28.20 45.36
C ASP A 278 22.00 28.24 43.87
N ASP A 279 22.76 28.96 43.03
CA ASP A 279 22.59 29.01 41.57
C ASP A 279 22.54 27.62 40.91
N VAL A 280 23.30 26.66 41.46
CA VAL A 280 23.33 25.27 40.96
C VAL A 280 22.06 24.52 41.36
N LYS A 281 21.47 24.84 42.53
CA LYS A 281 20.20 24.26 42.99
C LYS A 281 19.02 24.75 42.16
N GLU A 282 19.04 26.00 41.69
CA GLU A 282 17.98 26.57 40.87
C GLU A 282 17.93 25.96 39.46
N LEU A 283 19.09 25.83 38.79
CA LEU A 283 19.19 25.15 37.49
C LEU A 283 18.77 23.67 37.55
N LEU A 284 19.06 22.98 38.66
CA LEU A 284 18.61 21.60 38.87
C LEU A 284 17.07 21.50 39.00
N LYS A 285 16.41 22.45 39.68
CA LYS A 285 14.94 22.49 39.75
C LYS A 285 14.30 22.74 38.39
N GLU A 286 14.82 23.68 37.59
CA GLU A 286 14.28 23.91 36.24
C GLU A 286 14.44 22.66 35.36
N LYS A 287 15.56 21.93 35.49
CA LYS A 287 15.75 20.64 34.83
C LYS A 287 14.72 19.60 35.26
N GLU A 288 14.45 19.43 36.56
CA GLU A 288 13.45 18.49 37.08
C GLU A 288 12.02 18.81 36.58
N GLU A 289 11.66 20.10 36.53
CA GLU A 289 10.40 20.54 35.93
C GLU A 289 10.30 20.26 34.43
N LEU A 290 11.40 20.36 33.68
CA LEU A 290 11.43 20.07 32.25
C LEU A 290 11.41 18.56 31.95
N VAL A 291 12.09 17.74 32.76
CA VAL A 291 12.07 16.26 32.65
C VAL A 291 10.67 15.71 32.91
N THR A 292 10.02 16.15 33.98
CA THR A 292 8.64 15.71 34.31
C THR A 292 7.63 16.14 33.24
N LYS A 293 7.74 17.37 32.70
CA LYS A 293 6.94 17.82 31.54
C LYS A 293 7.23 17.00 30.27
N HIS A 294 8.48 16.57 30.04
CA HIS A 294 8.84 15.73 28.89
C HIS A 294 8.21 14.33 29.00
N GLN A 295 8.30 13.67 30.16
CA GLN A 295 7.68 12.37 30.40
C GLN A 295 6.15 12.42 30.20
N MET A 296 5.48 13.44 30.78
CA MET A 296 4.03 13.66 30.57
C MET A 296 3.63 13.92 29.11
N MET A 297 4.55 14.34 28.23
CA MET A 297 4.30 14.43 26.79
C MET A 297 4.55 13.11 26.06
N LEU A 298 5.57 12.34 26.45
CA LEU A 298 5.85 11.01 25.90
C LEU A 298 4.68 10.04 26.16
N ASP A 299 4.11 10.02 27.36
CA ASP A 299 2.97 9.16 27.69
C ASP A 299 1.72 9.51 26.86
N LYS A 300 1.51 10.80 26.61
CA LYS A 300 0.43 11.29 25.72
C LYS A 300 0.69 10.96 24.26
N PHE A 301 1.95 10.98 23.81
CA PHE A 301 2.33 10.57 22.46
C PHE A 301 2.13 9.07 22.24
N ASN A 302 2.60 8.24 23.18
CA ASN A 302 2.46 6.79 23.14
C ASN A 302 0.99 6.37 23.11
N THR A 303 0.15 6.91 24.00
CA THR A 303 -1.29 6.63 24.04
C THR A 303 -2.08 7.18 22.83
N ILE A 304 -1.50 8.10 22.05
CA ILE A 304 -2.03 8.51 20.73
C ILE A 304 -1.59 7.52 19.64
N GLN A 305 -0.34 7.04 19.66
CA GLN A 305 0.13 6.02 18.72
C GLN A 305 -0.60 4.68 18.88
N GLU A 306 -0.85 4.22 20.11
CA GLU A 306 -1.64 3.01 20.37
C GLU A 306 -3.06 3.12 19.78
N LYS A 307 -3.70 4.30 19.87
CA LYS A 307 -5.03 4.53 19.28
C LYS A 307 -4.97 4.49 17.76
N TYR A 308 -3.93 5.06 17.15
CA TYR A 308 -3.71 4.98 15.70
C TYR A 308 -3.50 3.53 15.24
N LEU A 309 -2.66 2.76 15.94
CA LEU A 309 -2.38 1.36 15.61
C LEU A 309 -3.62 0.46 15.74
N ASN A 310 -4.44 0.71 16.78
CA ASN A 310 -5.71 0.00 16.96
C ASN A 310 -6.72 0.30 15.83
N LEU A 311 -6.86 1.57 15.43
CA LEU A 311 -7.69 1.99 14.29
C LEU A 311 -7.20 1.38 12.98
N GLU A 312 -5.88 1.31 12.76
CA GLU A 312 -5.30 0.63 11.59
C GLU A 312 -5.63 -0.87 11.57
N SER A 313 -5.69 -1.52 12.75
CA SER A 313 -6.14 -2.92 12.86
C SER A 313 -7.62 -3.10 12.49
N GLU A 314 -8.52 -2.16 12.85
CA GLU A 314 -9.93 -2.20 12.45
C GLU A 314 -10.08 -1.96 10.95
N LEU A 315 -9.38 -0.97 10.41
CA LEU A 315 -9.40 -0.64 8.98
C LEU A 315 -8.96 -1.85 8.14
N ASN A 316 -7.93 -2.59 8.58
CA ASN A 316 -7.47 -3.80 7.90
C ASN A 316 -8.45 -4.98 8.01
N LYS A 317 -9.16 -5.17 9.13
CA LYS A 317 -10.26 -6.15 9.24
C LYS A 317 -11.38 -5.83 8.24
N ILE A 318 -11.85 -4.59 8.23
CA ILE A 318 -12.94 -4.12 7.35
C ILE A 318 -12.51 -4.16 5.87
N ASN A 319 -11.25 -3.87 5.55
CA ASN A 319 -10.71 -4.03 4.19
C ASN A 319 -10.80 -5.48 3.69
N ASN A 320 -10.51 -6.46 4.55
CA ASN A 320 -10.57 -7.88 4.20
C ASN A 320 -12.02 -8.38 4.01
N GLU A 321 -12.95 -7.95 4.87
CA GLU A 321 -14.39 -8.19 4.68
C GLU A 321 -14.89 -7.62 3.33
N ILE A 322 -14.48 -6.39 3.01
CA ILE A 322 -14.76 -5.73 1.74
C ILE A 322 -14.18 -6.51 0.56
N LEU A 323 -12.93 -6.98 0.65
CA LEU A 323 -12.23 -7.71 -0.41
C LEU A 323 -12.91 -9.05 -0.76
N LEU A 324 -13.45 -9.73 0.25
CA LEU A 324 -14.24 -10.95 0.06
C LEU A 324 -15.58 -10.68 -0.65
N SER A 325 -16.15 -9.49 -0.47
CA SER A 325 -17.41 -9.06 -1.10
C SER A 325 -17.23 -8.58 -2.56
N LYS A 326 -17.23 -9.52 -3.52
CA LYS A 326 -17.04 -9.27 -4.97
C LYS A 326 -18.03 -8.29 -5.66
N ASN A 327 -18.96 -7.66 -4.93
CA ASN A 327 -20.13 -6.97 -5.48
C ASN A 327 -20.37 -5.53 -4.95
N ILE A 328 -19.34 -4.84 -4.45
CA ILE A 328 -19.48 -3.40 -4.14
C ILE A 328 -19.67 -2.61 -5.43
N LYS A 329 -20.90 -2.12 -5.63
CA LYS A 329 -21.29 -1.41 -6.85
C LYS A 329 -20.62 -0.04 -6.89
N ALA A 330 -20.04 0.31 -8.04
CA ALA A 330 -19.41 1.63 -8.26
C ALA A 330 -20.35 2.84 -8.07
N ARG A 331 -21.67 2.60 -7.97
CA ARG A 331 -22.68 3.60 -7.56
C ARG A 331 -22.55 4.01 -6.09
N THR A 332 -22.33 3.08 -5.16
CA THR A 332 -22.22 3.37 -3.72
C THR A 332 -21.00 4.25 -3.43
N ILE A 333 -19.85 3.90 -4.02
CA ILE A 333 -18.58 4.67 -3.89
C ILE A 333 -18.73 6.10 -4.43
N LYS A 334 -19.50 6.29 -5.53
CA LYS A 334 -19.80 7.64 -6.05
C LYS A 334 -20.72 8.43 -5.12
N LEU A 335 -21.77 7.80 -4.59
CA LEU A 335 -22.69 8.44 -3.64
C LEU A 335 -21.99 8.88 -2.35
N TYR A 336 -21.07 8.08 -1.80
CA TYR A 336 -20.28 8.49 -0.63
C TYR A 336 -19.35 9.67 -0.95
N ASN A 337 -18.54 9.57 -2.01
CA ASN A 337 -17.64 10.66 -2.44
C ASN A 337 -18.38 11.97 -2.80
N MET A 338 -19.67 11.88 -3.08
CA MET A 338 -20.58 13.00 -3.26
C MET A 338 -21.10 13.53 -1.90
N LYS A 339 -21.53 12.65 -0.97
CA LYS A 339 -21.94 13.06 0.39
C LYS A 339 -20.83 13.85 1.11
N SER A 340 -19.62 13.31 1.18
CA SER A 340 -18.53 13.89 2.00
C SER A 340 -18.14 15.29 1.54
N LYS A 341 -17.94 15.48 0.23
CA LYS A 341 -17.55 16.78 -0.36
C LYS A 341 -18.62 17.86 -0.33
N ILE A 342 -19.90 17.47 -0.19
CA ILE A 342 -21.03 18.41 -0.19
C ILE A 342 -21.39 18.84 1.23
N LYS A 343 -21.17 17.98 2.25
CA LYS A 343 -21.23 18.39 3.67
C LYS A 343 -20.27 19.52 4.02
N SER A 344 -19.18 19.71 3.26
CA SER A 344 -18.20 20.79 3.45
C SER A 344 -18.52 22.09 2.71
N LEU A 345 -19.66 22.22 2.03
CA LEU A 345 -20.06 23.46 1.34
C LEU A 345 -20.84 24.40 2.30
N PRO A 346 -20.61 25.72 2.26
CA PRO A 346 -21.34 26.67 3.10
C PRO A 346 -22.84 26.69 2.74
N GLY A 347 -23.71 26.82 3.77
CA GLY A 347 -25.16 26.82 3.63
C GLY A 347 -25.80 25.43 3.46
N VAL A 348 -25.02 24.35 3.58
CA VAL A 348 -25.53 22.96 3.62
C VAL A 348 -25.85 22.55 5.06
N ILE A 349 -27.09 22.11 5.31
CA ILE A 349 -27.53 21.64 6.63
C ILE A 349 -27.23 20.14 6.80
N GLY A 350 -27.41 19.34 5.75
CA GLY A 350 -27.11 17.91 5.76
C GLY A 350 -27.91 17.09 4.75
N PHE A 351 -27.65 15.79 4.68
CA PHE A 351 -28.40 14.86 3.82
C PHE A 351 -29.63 14.33 4.54
N VAL A 352 -30.77 14.17 3.84
CA VAL A 352 -32.06 13.77 4.43
C VAL A 352 -31.95 12.45 5.21
N ASN A 353 -31.20 11.49 4.70
CA ASN A 353 -30.95 10.19 5.34
C ASN A 353 -30.12 10.27 6.64
N ASP A 354 -29.37 11.36 6.83
CA ASP A 354 -28.47 11.54 7.96
C ASP A 354 -29.14 12.39 9.07
N LEU A 355 -30.25 13.07 8.74
CA LEU A 355 -31.00 14.01 9.58
C LEU A 355 -32.25 13.39 10.23
N ILE A 356 -32.58 12.14 9.90
CA ILE A 356 -33.81 11.45 10.29
C ILE A 356 -33.47 10.10 10.93
N LYS A 357 -33.98 9.84 12.14
CA LYS A 357 -33.83 8.57 12.84
C LYS A 357 -35.19 7.92 13.08
N CYS A 358 -35.26 6.58 13.14
CA CYS A 358 -36.48 5.86 13.47
C CYS A 358 -36.56 5.66 14.99
N THR A 359 -37.69 6.03 15.63
CA THR A 359 -37.87 5.89 17.09
C THR A 359 -38.38 4.51 17.52
N ASN A 360 -38.78 3.67 16.56
CA ASN A 360 -39.39 2.37 16.83
C ASN A 360 -38.88 1.30 15.83
N GLU A 361 -38.26 0.24 16.35
CA GLU A 361 -37.67 -0.85 15.56
C GLU A 361 -38.67 -1.51 14.60
N LYS A 362 -39.94 -1.64 15.00
CA LYS A 362 -41.01 -2.29 14.21
C LYS A 362 -41.16 -1.68 12.81
N TYR A 363 -40.87 -0.39 12.66
CA TYR A 363 -41.05 0.35 11.42
C TYR A 363 -39.72 0.73 10.75
N GLU A 364 -38.58 0.33 11.31
CA GLU A 364 -37.24 0.68 10.83
C GLU A 364 -37.04 0.32 9.35
N VAL A 365 -37.52 -0.85 8.93
CA VAL A 365 -37.44 -1.34 7.54
C VAL A 365 -38.29 -0.48 6.59
N ALA A 366 -39.48 -0.04 7.01
CA ALA A 366 -40.32 0.87 6.23
C ALA A 366 -39.70 2.27 6.11
N ILE A 367 -39.19 2.82 7.23
CA ILE A 367 -38.51 4.12 7.22
C ILE A 367 -37.26 4.09 6.33
N LYS A 368 -36.42 3.04 6.44
CA LYS A 368 -35.26 2.84 5.54
C LYS A 368 -35.67 2.68 4.07
N ALA A 369 -36.76 1.96 3.79
CA ALA A 369 -37.29 1.85 2.43
C ALA A 369 -37.71 3.23 1.88
N ILE A 370 -38.41 4.05 2.65
CA ILE A 370 -38.83 5.40 2.24
C ILE A 370 -37.60 6.30 2.03
N LEU A 371 -36.64 6.29 2.96
CA LEU A 371 -35.39 7.07 2.88
C LEU A 371 -34.53 6.71 1.66
N SER A 372 -34.60 5.47 1.15
CA SER A 372 -33.88 5.07 -0.07
C SER A 372 -34.25 5.91 -1.32
N ALA A 373 -35.44 6.52 -1.34
CA ALA A 373 -35.83 7.45 -2.40
C ALA A 373 -35.08 8.81 -2.33
N TYR A 374 -34.46 9.11 -1.19
CA TYR A 374 -33.87 10.41 -0.86
C TYR A 374 -32.35 10.35 -0.59
N GLU A 375 -31.66 9.21 -0.82
CA GLU A 375 -30.22 9.00 -0.62
C GLU A 375 -29.31 10.14 -1.11
N SER A 376 -29.65 10.73 -2.26
CA SER A 376 -28.91 11.83 -2.91
C SER A 376 -29.57 13.21 -2.72
N THR A 377 -30.33 13.37 -1.64
CA THR A 377 -31.07 14.62 -1.33
C THR A 377 -30.41 15.34 -0.16
N VAL A 378 -30.03 16.60 -0.39
CA VAL A 378 -29.44 17.50 0.60
C VAL A 378 -30.43 18.59 0.98
N VAL A 379 -30.42 19.01 2.24
CA VAL A 379 -31.15 20.18 2.73
C VAL A 379 -30.16 21.34 2.85
N VAL A 380 -30.55 22.50 2.32
CA VAL A 380 -29.77 23.73 2.30
C VAL A 380 -30.59 24.88 2.87
N GLU A 381 -29.91 25.91 3.36
CA GLU A 381 -30.57 27.06 3.99
C GLU A 381 -31.31 27.93 2.94
N ASP A 382 -30.62 28.31 1.87
CA ASP A 382 -31.05 29.28 0.86
C ASP A 382 -31.00 28.73 -0.58
N ILE A 383 -31.43 29.56 -1.53
CA ILE A 383 -31.41 29.25 -2.96
C ILE A 383 -29.97 29.22 -3.50
N ASP A 384 -29.12 30.14 -3.04
CA ASP A 384 -27.76 30.28 -3.58
C ASP A 384 -26.89 29.09 -3.20
N SER A 385 -27.05 28.51 -2.01
CA SER A 385 -26.34 27.28 -1.64
C SER A 385 -26.89 26.05 -2.37
N ALA A 386 -28.16 26.05 -2.77
CA ALA A 386 -28.67 25.05 -3.71
C ALA A 386 -27.94 25.12 -5.07
N PHE A 387 -27.78 26.32 -5.63
CA PHE A 387 -27.03 26.50 -6.88
C PHE A 387 -25.55 26.13 -6.74
N LYS A 388 -24.87 26.55 -5.67
CA LYS A 388 -23.47 26.17 -5.37
C LYS A 388 -23.31 24.64 -5.30
N CYS A 389 -24.22 23.92 -4.65
CA CYS A 389 -24.20 22.45 -4.62
C CYS A 389 -24.38 21.81 -6.00
N ILE A 390 -25.25 22.36 -6.84
CA ILE A 390 -25.51 21.86 -8.21
C ILE A 390 -24.31 22.13 -9.13
N GLU A 391 -23.70 23.31 -9.04
CA GLU A 391 -22.53 23.69 -9.82
C GLU A 391 -21.31 22.84 -9.44
N TYR A 392 -21.03 22.70 -8.15
CA TYR A 392 -19.96 21.82 -7.64
C TYR A 392 -20.15 20.34 -8.07
N CYS A 393 -21.40 19.84 -8.07
CA CYS A 393 -21.73 18.52 -8.63
C CYS A 393 -21.42 18.40 -10.13
N LYS A 394 -21.67 19.46 -10.90
CA LYS A 394 -21.50 19.53 -12.37
C LYS A 394 -20.01 19.57 -12.75
N GLU A 395 -19.22 20.42 -12.09
CA GLU A 395 -17.78 20.53 -12.30
C GLU A 395 -17.05 19.21 -12.00
N HIS A 396 -17.29 18.65 -10.81
CA HIS A 396 -16.63 17.41 -10.37
C HIS A 396 -17.32 16.12 -10.86
N ARG A 397 -18.35 16.24 -11.71
CA ARG A 397 -19.09 15.11 -12.33
C ARG A 397 -19.61 14.08 -11.31
N LEU A 398 -20.04 14.54 -10.13
CA LEU A 398 -20.32 13.67 -8.97
C LEU A 398 -21.59 12.83 -9.12
N GLY A 399 -22.59 13.30 -9.88
CA GLY A 399 -23.80 12.55 -10.16
C GLY A 399 -25.02 13.44 -10.36
N ARG A 400 -26.18 12.97 -9.89
CA ARG A 400 -27.41 13.78 -9.77
C ARG A 400 -27.64 14.07 -8.28
N ILE A 401 -27.85 15.34 -7.94
CA ILE A 401 -28.26 15.78 -6.62
C ILE A 401 -29.70 16.29 -6.65
N SER A 402 -30.40 16.16 -5.53
CA SER A 402 -31.62 16.90 -5.24
C SER A 402 -31.34 17.83 -4.06
N CYS A 403 -31.72 19.12 -4.17
CA CYS A 403 -31.53 20.11 -3.10
C CYS A 403 -32.90 20.59 -2.62
N ILE A 404 -33.11 20.65 -1.30
CA ILE A 404 -34.31 21.20 -0.69
C ILE A 404 -33.94 22.46 0.09
N VAL A 405 -34.52 23.60 -0.31
CA VAL A 405 -34.30 24.90 0.33
C VAL A 405 -35.24 25.06 1.52
N LYS A 406 -34.67 25.19 2.72
CA LYS A 406 -35.40 25.34 3.99
C LYS A 406 -36.40 26.50 3.98
N CYS A 407 -36.06 27.63 3.37
CA CYS A 407 -36.95 28.80 3.30
C CYS A 407 -38.19 28.63 2.39
N ILE A 408 -38.29 27.55 1.59
CA ILE A 408 -39.36 27.38 0.57
C ILE A 408 -40.39 26.30 0.97
N SER A 409 -40.11 25.47 1.98
CA SER A 409 -41.02 24.40 2.43
C SER A 409 -42.25 24.95 3.18
N LYS A 410 -43.26 25.39 2.43
CA LYS A 410 -44.64 25.61 2.94
C LYS A 410 -45.24 24.29 3.39
N GLN A 411 -45.76 24.19 4.61
CA GLN A 411 -46.38 22.96 5.13
C GLN A 411 -47.46 22.42 4.19
N THR A 412 -47.32 21.17 3.77
CA THR A 412 -48.43 20.38 3.20
C THR A 412 -49.36 19.88 4.29
N TYR A 413 -50.66 19.85 3.98
CA TYR A 413 -51.73 19.55 4.93
C TYR A 413 -51.67 18.10 5.42
N VAL A 414 -51.37 17.90 6.72
CA VAL A 414 -51.36 16.57 7.35
C VAL A 414 -52.77 15.96 7.32
N GLN A 415 -52.91 14.78 6.73
CA GLN A 415 -54.19 14.08 6.68
C GLN A 415 -54.66 13.67 8.09
N LYS A 416 -55.83 14.17 8.51
CA LYS A 416 -56.39 13.91 9.84
C LYS A 416 -57.20 12.61 9.96
N ASN A 417 -57.64 12.04 8.84
CA ASN A 417 -58.41 10.79 8.81
C ASN A 417 -57.59 9.71 8.10
N LEU A 418 -56.64 9.11 8.82
CA LEU A 418 -56.01 7.85 8.41
C LEU A 418 -56.85 6.69 8.94
N ASP A 419 -56.96 5.63 8.13
CA ASP A 419 -57.65 4.40 8.50
C ASP A 419 -56.91 3.70 9.66
N LYS A 420 -57.59 2.85 10.44
CA LYS A 420 -57.02 2.28 11.69
C LYS A 420 -55.74 1.45 11.48
N ASP A 421 -55.48 1.00 10.25
CA ASP A 421 -54.31 0.22 9.84
C ASP A 421 -53.22 1.04 9.10
N LEU A 422 -53.30 2.37 9.15
CA LEU A 422 -52.33 3.31 8.55
C LEU A 422 -51.63 4.16 9.63
N VAL A 423 -50.30 4.19 9.60
CA VAL A 423 -49.46 4.98 10.52
C VAL A 423 -48.67 6.02 9.72
N SER A 424 -48.73 7.30 10.10
CA SER A 424 -47.89 8.33 9.47
C SER A 424 -46.42 8.16 9.89
N PRO A 425 -45.44 8.20 8.96
CA PRO A 425 -44.01 8.19 9.29
C PRO A 425 -43.61 9.27 10.30
N LEU A 426 -44.29 10.42 10.28
CA LEU A 426 -44.05 11.58 11.16
C LEU A 426 -44.26 11.30 12.65
N LEU A 427 -44.93 10.19 13.01
CA LEU A 427 -45.13 9.74 14.39
C LEU A 427 -44.03 8.77 14.86
N VAL A 428 -43.14 8.36 13.97
CA VAL A 428 -42.20 7.24 14.14
C VAL A 428 -40.75 7.64 13.82
N ILE A 429 -40.54 8.93 13.53
CA ILE A 429 -39.21 9.49 13.25
C ILE A 429 -38.87 10.60 14.24
N ASP A 430 -37.59 10.66 14.58
CA ASP A 430 -36.95 11.75 15.32
C ASP A 430 -36.17 12.61 14.31
N CYS A 431 -36.25 13.93 14.49
CA CYS A 431 -35.62 14.93 13.63
C CYS A 431 -35.51 16.30 14.34
N PRO A 432 -34.53 17.14 13.97
CA PRO A 432 -34.42 18.50 14.53
C PRO A 432 -35.67 19.36 14.26
N ASP A 433 -36.20 20.03 15.29
CA ASP A 433 -37.40 20.90 15.17
C ASP A 433 -37.26 21.98 14.09
N ASN A 434 -36.04 22.50 13.92
CA ASN A 434 -35.71 23.52 12.92
C ASN A 434 -35.75 23.01 11.45
N LEU A 435 -36.10 21.74 11.23
CA LEU A 435 -36.30 21.09 9.94
C LEU A 435 -37.69 20.46 9.78
N ARG A 436 -38.58 20.56 10.79
CA ARG A 436 -39.86 19.85 10.81
C ARG A 436 -40.71 20.07 9.56
N ASN A 437 -40.86 21.32 9.10
CA ASN A 437 -41.62 21.67 7.89
C ASN A 437 -41.06 21.02 6.60
N VAL A 438 -39.75 20.79 6.52
CA VAL A 438 -39.12 20.11 5.37
C VAL A 438 -39.51 18.63 5.35
N ILE A 439 -39.60 18.02 6.53
CA ILE A 439 -39.89 16.60 6.71
C ILE A 439 -41.40 16.32 6.60
N GLU A 440 -42.25 17.20 7.13
CA GLU A 440 -43.70 17.19 6.91
C GLU A 440 -44.04 17.24 5.40
N ASN A 441 -43.26 17.98 4.60
CA ASN A 441 -43.41 18.02 3.14
C ASN A 441 -42.90 16.77 2.40
N LEU A 442 -41.94 16.03 2.98
CA LEU A 442 -41.38 14.81 2.37
C LEU A 442 -42.22 13.57 2.68
N PHE A 443 -42.80 13.50 3.89
CA PHE A 443 -43.50 12.32 4.39
C PHE A 443 -45.02 12.51 4.54
N GLY A 444 -45.56 13.73 4.39
CA GLY A 444 -46.99 14.03 4.60
C GLY A 444 -47.95 13.29 3.66
N ASN A 445 -47.50 12.92 2.45
CA ASN A 445 -48.23 12.09 1.50
C ASN A 445 -47.80 10.60 1.53
N ILE A 446 -47.20 10.15 2.63
CA ILE A 446 -46.73 8.77 2.80
C ILE A 446 -47.36 8.16 4.06
N SER A 447 -47.83 6.90 3.98
CA SER A 447 -48.37 6.15 5.11
C SER A 447 -47.78 4.74 5.20
N ILE A 448 -47.60 4.22 6.41
CA ILE A 448 -47.05 2.88 6.69
C ILE A 448 -48.20 1.93 7.05
N THR A 449 -48.16 0.68 6.56
CA THR A 449 -49.16 -0.34 6.87
C THR A 449 -48.57 -1.74 7.08
N ASN A 450 -49.37 -2.64 7.66
CA ASN A 450 -49.04 -4.06 7.80
C ASN A 450 -49.60 -4.91 6.63
N LYS A 451 -50.51 -4.38 5.81
CA LYS A 451 -51.21 -5.13 4.75
C LYS A 451 -50.44 -5.14 3.42
N ALA A 452 -50.47 -6.27 2.71
CA ALA A 452 -49.73 -6.46 1.45
C ALA A 452 -50.46 -5.95 0.18
N TYR A 453 -51.74 -5.57 0.29
CA TYR A 453 -52.64 -5.17 -0.79
C TYR A 453 -53.52 -3.98 -0.33
N PRO A 454 -54.14 -3.21 -1.25
CA PRO A 454 -54.23 -1.76 -1.10
C PRO A 454 -55.30 -1.26 -0.11
N VAL A 455 -54.93 -0.18 0.57
CA VAL A 455 -55.85 0.86 1.06
C VAL A 455 -55.91 1.96 -0.02
N ASP A 456 -56.95 2.81 -0.02
CA ASP A 456 -57.23 3.76 -1.11
C ASP A 456 -56.02 4.55 -1.61
N TYR A 457 -55.74 4.43 -2.91
CA TYR A 457 -54.54 4.92 -3.62
C TYR A 457 -54.37 6.46 -3.70
N SER A 458 -55.05 7.22 -2.83
CA SER A 458 -54.89 8.68 -2.71
C SER A 458 -53.55 9.10 -2.08
N VAL A 459 -52.82 8.15 -1.49
CA VAL A 459 -51.57 8.33 -0.73
C VAL A 459 -50.51 7.33 -1.22
N ASP A 460 -49.21 7.64 -1.07
CA ASP A 460 -48.16 6.64 -1.27
C ASP A 460 -48.05 5.75 -0.01
N VAL A 461 -48.15 4.42 -0.15
CA VAL A 461 -48.20 3.48 0.98
C VAL A 461 -46.93 2.64 1.03
N CYS A 462 -46.34 2.45 2.22
CA CYS A 462 -45.22 1.54 2.46
C CYS A 462 -45.64 0.40 3.39
N THR A 463 -45.33 -0.84 3.05
CA THR A 463 -45.46 -1.96 3.99
C THR A 463 -44.31 -1.97 5.01
N ILE A 464 -44.49 -2.60 6.17
CA ILE A 464 -43.39 -2.88 7.11
C ILE A 464 -42.22 -3.60 6.41
N ASP A 465 -42.49 -4.52 5.49
CA ASP A 465 -41.48 -5.25 4.70
C ASP A 465 -40.77 -4.41 3.61
N GLY A 466 -40.98 -3.09 3.58
CA GLY A 466 -40.31 -2.17 2.66
C GLY A 466 -40.83 -2.21 1.23
N VAL A 467 -42.09 -2.62 0.99
CA VAL A 467 -42.74 -2.49 -0.33
C VAL A 467 -43.47 -1.15 -0.39
N ILE A 468 -43.01 -0.25 -1.26
CA ILE A 468 -43.63 1.06 -1.51
C ILE A 468 -44.55 0.95 -2.72
N VAL A 469 -45.82 1.24 -2.52
CA VAL A 469 -46.88 1.34 -3.53
C VAL A 469 -47.26 2.80 -3.67
N ARG A 470 -46.86 3.45 -4.76
CA ARG A 470 -47.21 4.86 -5.00
C ARG A 470 -48.61 5.00 -5.60
N SER A 471 -49.30 6.07 -5.21
CA SER A 471 -50.57 6.58 -5.74
C SER A 471 -50.68 6.52 -7.27
N LYS A 472 -49.57 6.76 -7.99
CA LYS A 472 -49.47 6.66 -9.47
C LYS A 472 -49.19 5.24 -9.98
N GLY A 473 -49.63 4.20 -9.27
CA GLY A 473 -49.50 2.78 -9.67
C GLY A 473 -48.08 2.21 -9.68
N ARG A 474 -47.07 2.95 -9.20
CA ARG A 474 -45.67 2.49 -9.20
C ARG A 474 -45.33 1.73 -7.92
N ILE A 475 -45.08 0.43 -8.04
CA ILE A 475 -44.62 -0.43 -6.95
C ILE A 475 -43.08 -0.53 -6.98
N VAL A 476 -42.44 -0.43 -5.81
CA VAL A 476 -40.99 -0.60 -5.60
C VAL A 476 -40.77 -1.40 -4.33
N LYS A 477 -40.13 -2.57 -4.42
CA LYS A 477 -39.65 -3.31 -3.24
C LYS A 477 -38.24 -2.87 -2.87
N PHE A 478 -38.05 -2.41 -1.64
CA PHE A 478 -36.74 -2.25 -1.03
C PHE A 478 -36.21 -3.65 -0.67
N ASN A 479 -35.14 -4.08 -1.33
CA ASN A 479 -34.38 -5.24 -0.87
C ASN A 479 -33.47 -4.76 0.26
N LYS A 480 -33.60 -5.36 1.45
CA LYS A 480 -32.75 -5.07 2.61
C LYS A 480 -31.27 -5.14 2.19
N ILE A 481 -30.60 -3.99 2.21
CA ILE A 481 -29.22 -3.86 1.77
C ILE A 481 -28.33 -4.71 2.70
N ASN A 482 -27.39 -5.47 2.12
CA ASN A 482 -26.46 -6.29 2.89
C ASN A 482 -25.58 -5.42 3.79
N ILE A 483 -25.06 -6.03 4.86
CA ILE A 483 -24.24 -5.44 5.94
C ILE A 483 -23.04 -4.58 5.44
N HIS A 484 -22.59 -4.78 4.20
CA HIS A 484 -21.42 -4.15 3.60
C HIS A 484 -21.49 -2.63 3.38
N ASP A 485 -22.68 -2.03 3.19
CA ASP A 485 -22.77 -0.58 2.97
C ASP A 485 -22.46 0.19 4.27
N SER A 486 -22.86 -0.32 5.44
CA SER A 486 -22.41 0.18 6.75
C SER A 486 -20.92 -0.04 7.01
N SER A 487 -20.33 -1.12 6.47
CA SER A 487 -18.87 -1.33 6.52
C SER A 487 -18.10 -0.26 5.74
N LEU A 488 -18.67 0.29 4.66
CA LEU A 488 -18.06 1.38 3.89
C LEU A 488 -18.12 2.72 4.63
N GLU A 489 -19.26 3.05 5.24
CA GLU A 489 -19.38 4.30 6.01
C GLU A 489 -18.43 4.28 7.22
N ARG A 490 -18.43 3.21 8.03
CA ARG A 490 -17.52 3.04 9.18
C ARG A 490 -16.04 3.03 8.77
N ARG A 491 -15.69 2.42 7.62
CA ARG A 491 -14.31 2.46 7.08
C ARG A 491 -13.83 3.89 6.83
N MET A 492 -14.71 4.77 6.35
CA MET A 492 -14.33 6.14 5.99
C MET A 492 -14.36 7.08 7.21
N GLU A 493 -15.20 6.82 8.20
CA GLU A 493 -15.09 7.43 9.54
C GLU A 493 -13.74 7.11 10.22
N ILE A 494 -13.27 5.86 10.11
CA ILE A 494 -11.94 5.45 10.59
C ILE A 494 -10.83 6.18 9.81
N ILE A 495 -10.96 6.36 8.49
CA ILE A 495 -9.99 7.13 7.69
C ILE A 495 -9.95 8.61 8.11
N ASP A 496 -11.10 9.25 8.29
CA ASP A 496 -11.15 10.68 8.67
C ASP A 496 -10.68 10.93 10.11
N THR A 497 -10.92 9.99 11.03
CA THR A 497 -10.35 10.05 12.40
C THR A 497 -8.85 9.75 12.41
N MET A 498 -8.34 8.81 11.60
CA MET A 498 -6.90 8.62 11.44
C MET A 498 -6.22 9.84 10.79
N ASN A 499 -6.89 10.53 9.85
CA ASN A 499 -6.40 11.79 9.27
C ASN A 499 -6.35 12.95 10.29
N SER A 500 -7.30 13.03 11.22
CA SER A 500 -7.26 14.06 12.28
C SER A 500 -6.20 13.76 13.34
N ILE A 501 -6.05 12.50 13.75
CA ILE A 501 -4.95 12.04 14.62
C ILE A 501 -3.60 12.29 13.97
N LYS A 502 -3.45 12.00 12.67
CA LYS A 502 -2.20 12.24 11.95
C LYS A 502 -1.82 13.72 11.93
N LYS A 503 -2.77 14.62 11.70
CA LYS A 503 -2.54 16.08 11.82
C LYS A 503 -2.11 16.51 13.24
N GLN A 504 -2.61 15.84 14.29
CA GLN A 504 -2.17 16.09 15.66
C GLN A 504 -0.72 15.62 15.88
N ILE A 505 -0.35 14.45 15.37
CA ILE A 505 1.03 13.94 15.38
C ILE A 505 1.97 14.88 14.61
N ASP A 506 1.60 15.26 13.39
CA ASP A 506 2.37 16.18 12.53
C ASP A 506 2.55 17.58 13.16
N SER A 507 1.69 17.97 14.11
CA SER A 507 1.76 19.26 14.83
C SER A 507 2.64 19.24 16.10
N ASN A 508 3.08 18.08 16.58
CA ASN A 508 3.78 17.92 17.87
C ASN A 508 5.31 18.15 17.80
N SER A 509 5.76 19.19 17.07
CA SER A 509 7.17 19.62 17.02
C SER A 509 7.74 20.09 18.38
N THR A 510 6.89 20.21 19.39
CA THR A 510 7.24 20.61 20.77
C THR A 510 8.17 19.62 21.48
N VAL A 511 8.13 18.33 21.14
CA VAL A 511 8.92 17.29 21.83
C VAL A 511 10.42 17.43 21.54
N GLU A 512 10.81 17.64 20.27
CA GLU A 512 12.21 17.91 19.89
C GLU A 512 12.71 19.23 20.50
N ILE A 513 11.86 20.26 20.55
CA ILE A 513 12.21 21.56 21.14
C ILE A 513 12.53 21.41 22.64
N ILE A 514 11.81 20.56 23.37
CA ILE A 514 12.09 20.28 24.79
C ILE A 514 13.39 19.48 24.96
N GLN A 515 13.63 18.46 24.13
CA GLN A 515 14.90 17.70 24.17
C GLN A 515 16.11 18.58 23.86
N ASN A 516 16.00 19.49 22.89
CA ASN A 516 17.06 20.45 22.55
C ASN A 516 17.26 21.54 23.62
N LYS A 517 16.28 21.80 24.50
CA LYS A 517 16.48 22.62 25.70
C LYS A 517 17.20 21.86 26.82
N LEU A 518 16.81 20.60 27.07
CA LEU A 518 17.44 19.77 28.10
C LEU A 518 18.95 19.58 27.83
N LYS A 519 19.35 19.31 26.58
CA LYS A 519 20.76 19.21 26.19
C LYS A 519 21.58 20.46 26.54
N LYS A 520 21.06 21.65 26.23
CA LYS A 520 21.73 22.93 26.52
C LYS A 520 21.88 23.21 28.01
N LEU A 521 20.89 22.82 28.82
CA LEU A 521 20.97 22.90 30.28
C LEU A 521 22.07 21.98 30.83
N ASP A 522 22.21 20.77 30.28
CA ASP A 522 23.31 19.87 30.66
C ASP A 522 24.69 20.38 30.22
N GLU A 523 24.80 20.98 29.03
CA GLU A 523 26.01 21.66 28.55
C GLU A 523 26.41 22.85 29.46
N GLU A 524 25.45 23.64 29.95
CA GLU A 524 25.73 24.71 30.93
C GLU A 524 26.14 24.19 32.32
N ILE A 525 25.56 23.08 32.77
CA ILE A 525 25.92 22.47 34.07
C ILE A 525 27.34 21.88 33.99
N GLU A 526 27.70 21.20 32.90
CA GLU A 526 29.05 20.68 32.69
C GLU A 526 30.11 21.80 32.60
N THR A 527 29.87 22.82 31.77
CA THR A 527 30.84 23.92 31.59
C THR A 527 31.06 24.76 32.85
N ARG A 528 30.06 24.88 33.73
CA ARG A 528 30.22 25.53 35.04
C ARG A 528 30.99 24.66 36.05
N LYS A 529 30.87 23.32 36.02
CA LYS A 529 31.69 22.41 36.84
C LYS A 529 33.17 22.42 36.42
N ILE A 530 33.44 22.39 35.11
CA ILE A 530 34.81 22.32 34.57
C ILE A 530 35.65 23.54 35.01
N LYS A 531 35.05 24.74 35.00
CA LYS A 531 35.69 26.00 35.45
C LYS A 531 36.18 26.02 36.91
N LYS A 532 35.82 25.04 37.76
CA LYS A 532 36.23 24.96 39.18
C LYS A 532 37.38 23.96 39.42
N LYS A 533 37.98 23.38 38.36
CA LYS A 533 39.03 22.33 38.46
C LYS A 533 40.47 22.74 38.05
N GLU A 534 40.69 23.93 37.49
CA GLU A 534 42.02 24.37 37.02
C GLU A 534 42.76 25.28 38.03
N VAL A 535 43.00 24.81 39.25
CA VAL A 535 43.90 25.49 40.21
C VAL A 535 44.68 24.47 41.06
N LEU A 536 45.98 24.74 41.30
CA LEU A 536 46.93 24.14 42.26
C LEU A 536 47.59 22.76 41.96
N LEU A 537 48.88 22.84 41.56
CA LEU A 537 50.08 22.00 41.80
C LEU A 537 51.29 22.76 41.15
N PRO A 538 52.61 22.53 41.40
CA PRO A 538 53.31 21.53 42.24
C PRO A 538 54.56 21.99 43.11
N GLU A 539 54.99 21.13 44.06
CA GLU A 539 56.35 20.70 44.53
C GLU A 539 57.63 21.57 44.88
N THR A 540 58.48 20.96 45.75
CA THR A 540 59.99 21.05 45.95
C THR A 540 60.60 22.02 47.01
N LYS A 541 61.80 21.85 47.67
CA LYS A 541 62.78 20.75 48.05
C LYS A 541 63.90 21.30 49.04
N VAL A 542 64.81 20.42 49.58
CA VAL A 542 66.28 20.63 49.95
C VAL A 542 66.80 20.75 51.45
N PHE A 543 67.52 19.69 51.93
CA PHE A 543 68.78 19.48 52.77
C PHE A 543 69.32 20.34 53.98
N GLY A 544 69.95 19.67 54.98
CA GLY A 544 70.86 20.22 56.06
C GLY A 544 71.65 19.14 56.87
N ASP A 545 72.74 19.46 57.65
CA ASP A 545 73.71 18.47 58.27
C ASP A 545 74.50 18.93 59.58
N LEU A 546 75.48 18.12 60.07
CA LEU A 546 76.78 18.36 60.81
C LEU A 546 77.09 18.09 62.35
N PHE A 547 77.77 16.95 62.64
CA PHE A 547 79.10 16.71 63.34
C PHE A 547 79.45 16.72 64.90
N LYS A 548 79.99 15.55 65.39
CA LYS A 548 81.23 15.18 66.20
C LYS A 548 81.73 15.86 67.53
N ILE A 549 82.39 15.07 68.45
CA ILE A 549 83.78 15.27 69.07
C ILE A 549 84.18 14.24 70.21
N ASN A 550 85.48 14.20 70.64
CA ASN A 550 86.17 13.28 71.60
C ASN A 550 86.28 13.85 73.07
N GLY A 551 86.99 13.36 74.13
CA GLY A 551 88.04 12.32 74.44
C GLY A 551 88.46 12.45 75.95
N TYR A 552 89.59 11.99 76.56
CA TYR A 552 90.72 11.07 76.23
C TYR A 552 91.70 10.81 77.46
N LYS A 553 92.26 9.58 77.64
CA LYS A 553 93.54 9.15 78.35
C LYS A 553 93.83 9.22 79.89
N ASN A 554 94.45 8.11 80.35
CA ASN A 554 95.58 7.80 81.30
C ASN A 554 96.19 8.84 82.31
N TYR A 555 96.57 8.36 83.51
CA TYR A 555 97.97 8.17 84.03
C TYR A 555 97.92 7.42 85.40
N ASN A 556 98.51 6.23 85.60
CA ASN A 556 99.91 5.85 85.88
C ASN A 556 100.52 6.32 87.24
N ASP A 557 101.25 5.39 87.85
CA ASP A 557 102.39 5.52 88.79
C ASP A 557 102.44 6.66 89.83
N TYR A 558 102.42 6.31 91.14
CA TYR A 558 103.31 7.01 92.09
C TYR A 558 103.73 6.21 93.34
N LEU A 559 102.80 5.60 94.09
CA LEU A 559 103.06 5.07 95.44
C LEU A 559 103.14 3.53 95.46
N THR A 560 104.29 2.88 95.27
CA THR A 560 105.59 2.93 95.98
C THR A 560 105.55 2.37 97.40
N ARG A 561 106.10 1.14 97.51
CA ARG A 561 106.85 0.55 98.64
C ARG A 561 106.31 0.78 100.07
N ASN A 562 105.92 -0.31 100.74
CA ASN A 562 106.86 -0.90 101.71
C ASN A 562 106.56 -2.36 102.10
N SER A 563 107.60 -2.98 102.65
CA SER A 563 107.85 -4.40 102.87
C SER A 563 106.90 -5.19 103.78
N LYS A 564 106.67 -6.47 103.37
CA LYS A 564 106.68 -7.72 104.17
C LYS A 564 105.89 -7.77 105.50
N TYR A 565 105.05 -8.80 105.64
CA TYR A 565 105.33 -9.90 106.59
C TYR A 565 104.55 -11.20 106.20
N TYR A 566 105.31 -12.29 105.99
CA TYR A 566 104.94 -13.71 106.08
C TYR A 566 103.89 -14.36 105.13
N THR A 567 103.97 -15.69 105.10
CA THR A 567 103.28 -16.65 104.23
C THR A 567 102.12 -17.34 104.93
N GLU A 568 100.99 -17.50 104.24
CA GLU A 568 100.16 -18.75 104.19
C GLU A 568 98.88 -18.55 103.34
N GLU A 569 98.34 -17.33 103.24
CA GLU A 569 97.09 -17.01 102.50
C GLU A 569 97.16 -17.27 100.98
N GLN A 570 98.37 -17.37 100.40
CA GLN A 570 98.59 -17.54 98.96
C GLN A 570 97.93 -18.81 98.38
N ASN A 571 97.99 -19.94 99.12
CA ASN A 571 97.60 -21.25 98.58
C ASN A 571 96.07 -21.42 98.46
N ALA A 572 95.29 -20.84 99.37
CA ALA A 572 93.82 -20.87 99.28
C ALA A 572 93.29 -20.05 98.10
N LYS A 573 93.94 -18.90 97.82
CA LYS A 573 93.64 -17.98 96.72
C LYS A 573 93.79 -18.64 95.35
N HIS A 574 94.83 -19.46 95.20
CA HIS A 574 95.20 -20.15 93.97
C HIS A 574 94.11 -21.14 93.50
N ASN A 575 93.57 -21.95 94.42
CA ASN A 575 92.58 -22.98 94.07
C ASN A 575 91.22 -22.39 93.67
N LEU A 576 90.76 -21.31 94.33
CA LEU A 576 89.48 -20.66 93.99
C LEU A 576 89.51 -20.00 92.58
N LEU A 577 90.68 -19.53 92.13
CA LEU A 577 90.85 -18.98 90.78
C LEU A 577 90.81 -20.09 89.72
N LYS A 578 91.36 -21.28 90.02
CA LYS A 578 91.32 -22.44 89.14
C LYS A 578 89.87 -22.90 88.87
N GLU A 579 89.06 -23.04 89.91
CA GLU A 579 87.65 -23.42 89.77
C GLU A 579 86.80 -22.40 88.98
N LYS A 580 87.19 -21.11 89.00
CA LYS A 580 86.58 -20.08 88.15
C LYS A 580 87.02 -20.17 86.68
N LYS A 581 88.28 -20.54 86.41
CA LYS A 581 88.78 -20.74 85.04
C LYS A 581 87.97 -21.82 84.32
N ASP A 582 87.77 -22.97 84.98
CA ASP A 582 87.07 -24.12 84.38
C ASP A 582 85.59 -23.80 84.06
N LYS A 583 84.91 -23.04 84.93
CA LYS A 583 83.54 -22.56 84.68
C LYS A 583 83.46 -21.59 83.50
N ILE A 584 84.45 -20.71 83.32
CA ILE A 584 84.51 -19.79 82.18
C ILE A 584 84.86 -20.54 80.88
N LEU A 585 85.67 -21.59 80.95
CA LEU A 585 86.00 -22.45 79.80
C LEU A 585 84.75 -23.12 79.21
N ASN A 586 83.87 -23.67 80.07
CA ASN A 586 82.59 -24.26 79.62
C ASN A 586 81.65 -23.23 78.95
N TYR A 587 81.61 -21.99 79.44
CA TYR A 587 80.86 -20.92 78.75
C TYR A 587 81.49 -20.53 77.42
N LEU A 588 82.81 -20.69 77.28
CA LEU A 588 83.54 -20.40 76.05
C LEU A 588 83.23 -21.46 74.97
N GLU A 589 83.12 -22.75 75.33
CA GLU A 589 82.64 -23.81 74.42
C GLU A 589 81.18 -23.63 73.98
N LEU A 590 80.33 -23.08 74.85
CA LEU A 590 78.94 -22.77 74.51
C LEU A 590 78.84 -21.60 73.54
N ASP A 591 79.66 -20.56 73.71
CA ASP A 591 79.69 -19.42 72.79
C ASP A 591 80.33 -19.76 71.44
N THR A 592 81.36 -20.63 71.38
CA THR A 592 81.90 -21.08 70.09
C THR A 592 80.91 -21.95 69.31
N LYS A 593 80.12 -22.80 69.98
CA LYS A 593 79.01 -23.52 69.34
C LYS A 593 77.94 -22.57 68.78
N LYS A 594 77.55 -21.56 69.55
CA LYS A 594 76.64 -20.50 69.06
C LYS A 594 77.23 -19.67 67.91
N LEU A 595 78.54 -19.46 67.90
CA LEU A 595 79.23 -18.80 66.79
C LEU A 595 79.15 -19.65 65.52
N ASP A 596 79.37 -20.96 65.61
CA ASP A 596 79.24 -21.90 64.50
C ASP A 596 77.78 -22.03 64.01
N GLU A 597 76.80 -21.99 64.91
CA GLU A 597 75.37 -21.97 64.58
C GLU A 597 75.00 -20.69 63.83
N LEU A 598 75.42 -19.51 64.31
CA LEU A 598 75.21 -18.23 63.61
C LEU A 598 76.01 -18.12 62.30
N GLN A 599 77.18 -18.76 62.18
CA GLN A 599 77.89 -18.89 60.90
C GLN A 599 77.04 -19.70 59.90
N LYS A 600 76.51 -20.86 60.31
CA LYS A 600 75.64 -21.69 59.46
C LYS A 600 74.36 -20.96 59.08
N GLU A 601 73.72 -20.25 60.01
CA GLU A 601 72.51 -19.46 59.73
C GLU A 601 72.78 -18.31 58.74
N TYR A 602 73.97 -17.68 58.78
CA TYR A 602 74.39 -16.67 57.81
C TYR A 602 74.66 -17.25 56.41
N ASP A 603 75.23 -18.46 56.35
CA ASP A 603 75.50 -19.17 55.09
C ASP A 603 74.25 -19.86 54.51
N SER A 604 73.25 -20.20 55.34
CA SER A 604 72.03 -20.90 54.94
C SER A 604 70.82 -20.00 54.63
N ILE A 605 71.02 -18.68 54.44
CA ILE A 605 69.93 -17.76 54.04
C ILE A 605 69.55 -17.99 52.57
N ILE A 606 68.70 -18.99 52.35
CA ILE A 606 67.86 -19.11 51.15
C ILE A 606 66.47 -18.52 51.50
N ILE A 607 65.85 -17.88 50.52
CA ILE A 607 64.69 -16.98 50.70
C ILE A 607 63.40 -17.78 50.92
N ASN A 608 62.50 -17.24 51.77
CA ASN A 608 61.04 -17.37 51.69
C ASN A 608 60.37 -16.27 52.57
N GLU A 609 59.04 -16.20 52.57
CA GLU A 609 58.18 -15.27 53.35
C GLU A 609 58.23 -13.76 52.97
N PHE A 610 58.70 -13.39 51.77
CA PHE A 610 58.51 -12.02 51.23
C PHE A 610 58.33 -11.95 49.70
N LEU A 611 58.04 -13.09 49.06
CA LEU A 611 57.84 -13.19 47.60
C LEU A 611 56.39 -13.52 47.20
N GLU A 612 55.57 -14.08 48.10
CA GLU A 612 54.30 -14.71 47.73
C GLU A 612 53.26 -13.73 47.20
N ASP A 613 53.08 -12.55 47.82
CA ASP A 613 52.10 -11.54 47.38
C ASP A 613 52.41 -11.01 45.96
N ASN A 614 53.69 -10.67 45.68
CA ASN A 614 54.13 -10.18 44.37
C ASN A 614 54.12 -11.28 43.30
N ILE A 615 54.40 -12.53 43.67
CA ILE A 615 54.29 -13.67 42.74
C ILE A 615 52.82 -13.91 42.39
N SER A 616 51.89 -13.83 43.35
CA SER A 616 50.45 -13.96 43.08
C SER A 616 49.97 -12.97 42.03
N GLU A 617 50.09 -11.64 42.26
CA GLU A 617 49.61 -10.64 41.28
C GLU A 617 50.22 -10.83 39.87
N LYS A 618 51.45 -11.35 39.80
CA LYS A 618 52.20 -11.58 38.57
C LYS A 618 51.77 -12.86 37.85
N GLU A 619 51.48 -13.92 38.59
CA GLU A 619 50.90 -15.15 38.04
C GLU A 619 49.44 -14.91 37.62
N ASP A 620 48.65 -14.19 38.41
CA ASP A 620 47.28 -13.74 38.10
C ASP A 620 47.24 -12.95 36.77
N ILE A 621 48.13 -11.97 36.56
CA ILE A 621 48.23 -11.21 35.30
C ILE A 621 48.71 -12.11 34.15
N ALA A 622 49.58 -13.08 34.39
CA ALA A 622 50.01 -14.03 33.37
C ALA A 622 48.89 -15.00 32.96
N GLU A 623 48.01 -15.39 33.88
CA GLU A 623 46.81 -16.18 33.58
C GLU A 623 45.77 -15.33 32.83
N GLU A 624 45.50 -14.08 33.24
CA GLU A 624 44.59 -13.20 32.49
C GLU A 624 45.04 -13.01 31.03
N ILE A 625 46.35 -12.87 30.78
CA ILE A 625 46.89 -12.77 29.41
C ILE A 625 46.66 -14.08 28.62
N LYS A 626 46.94 -15.26 29.22
CA LYS A 626 46.72 -16.56 28.55
C LYS A 626 45.24 -16.76 28.23
N ASP A 627 44.36 -16.52 29.19
CA ASP A 627 42.92 -16.70 29.05
C ASP A 627 42.33 -15.77 27.98
N LEU A 628 42.79 -14.53 27.88
CA LEU A 628 42.35 -13.61 26.82
C LEU A 628 42.76 -14.10 25.43
N PHE A 629 43.99 -14.61 25.24
CA PHE A 629 44.40 -15.22 23.97
C PHE A 629 43.63 -16.52 23.67
N PHE A 630 43.36 -17.33 24.69
CA PHE A 630 42.58 -18.56 24.51
C PHE A 630 41.11 -18.25 24.15
N ILE A 631 40.46 -17.31 24.85
CA ILE A 631 39.06 -16.94 24.64
C ILE A 631 38.83 -16.20 23.30
N GLU A 632 39.70 -15.24 22.93
CA GLU A 632 39.48 -14.42 21.73
C GLU A 632 40.21 -14.91 20.47
N LYS A 633 41.24 -15.76 20.59
CA LYS A 633 42.01 -16.30 19.45
C LYS A 633 42.07 -17.83 19.38
N ASN A 634 41.68 -18.57 20.43
CA ASN A 634 41.86 -20.03 20.53
C ASN A 634 43.35 -20.46 20.42
N GLU A 635 44.29 -19.56 20.76
CA GLU A 635 45.73 -19.80 20.72
C GLU A 635 46.31 -19.88 22.14
N VAL A 636 47.18 -20.87 22.38
CA VAL A 636 47.96 -20.97 23.63
C VAL A 636 49.27 -20.20 23.44
N VAL A 637 49.52 -19.19 24.28
CA VAL A 637 50.63 -18.25 24.11
C VAL A 637 51.50 -18.20 25.36
N ASP A 638 52.83 -18.25 25.18
CA ASP A 638 53.79 -18.01 26.26
C ASP A 638 53.97 -16.51 26.50
N VAL A 639 53.60 -16.07 27.70
CA VAL A 639 53.71 -14.68 28.16
C VAL A 639 55.18 -14.24 28.20
N ASN A 640 56.12 -15.13 28.52
CA ASN A 640 57.55 -14.80 28.55
C ASN A 640 58.08 -14.47 27.15
N PHE A 641 57.64 -15.21 26.12
CA PHE A 641 57.97 -14.92 24.73
C PHE A 641 57.41 -13.57 24.26
N LEU A 642 56.18 -13.20 24.69
CA LEU A 642 55.63 -11.86 24.43
C LEU A 642 56.46 -10.75 25.11
N VAL A 643 56.85 -10.95 26.36
CA VAL A 643 57.67 -9.99 27.13
C VAL A 643 59.05 -9.82 26.50
N GLN A 644 59.73 -10.92 26.13
CA GLN A 644 61.00 -10.88 25.40
C GLN A 644 60.87 -10.12 24.08
N LYS A 645 59.84 -10.42 23.28
CA LYS A 645 59.58 -9.74 21.99
C LYS A 645 59.24 -8.25 22.16
N ARG A 646 58.85 -7.81 23.36
CA ARG A 646 58.64 -6.39 23.70
C ARG A 646 59.93 -5.73 24.19
N GLN A 647 60.68 -6.38 25.08
CA GLN A 647 61.97 -5.87 25.61
C GLN A 647 63.03 -5.74 24.50
N HIS A 648 63.12 -6.71 23.59
CA HIS A 648 64.02 -6.68 22.44
C HIS A 648 63.72 -5.62 21.37
N LYS A 649 62.68 -4.77 21.52
CA LYS A 649 62.46 -3.63 20.61
C LYS A 649 63.33 -2.41 20.90
N ASN A 650 63.97 -2.34 22.08
CA ASN A 650 64.86 -1.23 22.43
C ASN A 650 66.29 -1.40 21.86
N ASP A 651 66.70 -2.63 21.54
CA ASP A 651 67.93 -2.93 20.80
C ASP A 651 67.59 -3.23 19.33
N ALA A 652 68.28 -2.60 18.39
CA ALA A 652 67.88 -2.60 16.97
C ALA A 652 68.36 -3.85 16.19
N ASN A 653 67.63 -4.12 15.09
CA ASN A 653 67.91 -5.09 14.03
C ASN A 653 67.68 -6.58 14.35
N LEU A 654 66.53 -7.10 13.91
CA LEU A 654 66.35 -8.49 13.46
C LEU A 654 65.34 -8.51 12.31
N THR A 655 65.72 -9.07 11.17
CA THR A 655 64.89 -9.19 9.96
C THR A 655 64.12 -10.51 9.92
N ASP A 656 63.07 -10.56 9.10
CA ASP A 656 62.30 -11.74 8.69
C ASP A 656 61.58 -12.53 9.81
N ILE A 657 60.29 -12.21 10.01
CA ILE A 657 59.20 -13.18 10.25
C ILE A 657 57.92 -12.58 9.68
N ASN A 658 57.21 -13.33 8.84
CA ASN A 658 55.93 -12.90 8.24
C ASN A 658 54.80 -12.84 9.28
N ASN A 659 53.77 -12.05 8.96
CA ASN A 659 52.45 -12.01 9.60
C ASN A 659 52.43 -11.67 11.11
N ASN A 660 52.66 -10.40 11.47
CA ASN A 660 51.82 -9.65 12.44
C ASN A 660 52.30 -8.20 12.60
N GLU A 661 52.09 -7.35 11.59
CA GLU A 661 52.47 -5.92 11.61
C GLU A 661 51.56 -5.04 12.50
N LEU A 662 50.45 -5.56 13.02
CA LEU A 662 49.54 -4.82 13.91
C LEU A 662 50.14 -4.53 15.31
N LEU A 663 51.31 -5.09 15.64
CA LEU A 663 52.00 -4.93 16.92
C LEU A 663 53.07 -3.82 16.92
N THR A 664 53.17 -2.96 15.90
CA THR A 664 54.27 -1.96 15.78
C THR A 664 53.87 -0.50 15.67
N ASN A 665 52.79 -0.12 14.96
CA ASN A 665 52.58 1.28 14.54
C ASN A 665 51.15 1.84 14.80
N PHE A 666 50.73 1.95 16.06
CA PHE A 666 49.62 2.84 16.45
C PHE A 666 49.90 3.55 17.79
N PRO A 667 49.75 4.88 17.89
CA PRO A 667 49.85 5.59 19.16
C PRO A 667 48.58 5.39 19.98
N PHE A 668 48.64 4.49 20.96
CA PHE A 668 47.55 4.15 21.88
C PHE A 668 47.29 5.26 22.92
N THR A 669 46.80 6.42 22.48
CA THR A 669 46.23 7.43 23.38
C THR A 669 44.83 6.99 23.85
N SER A 670 44.49 7.24 25.11
CA SER A 670 43.18 6.93 25.70
C SER A 670 42.00 7.54 24.92
N GLU A 671 42.19 8.71 24.34
CA GLU A 671 41.20 9.47 23.56
C GLU A 671 40.84 8.79 22.23
N ASN A 672 41.80 8.24 21.50
CA ASN A 672 41.51 7.42 20.30
C ASN A 672 40.69 6.17 20.64
N ILE A 673 40.82 5.64 21.86
CA ILE A 673 40.24 4.36 22.28
C ILE A 673 38.82 4.53 22.82
N SER A 674 38.48 5.68 23.43
CA SER A 674 37.08 6.02 23.71
C SER A 674 36.29 6.22 22.40
N ILE A 675 36.86 6.91 21.41
CA ILE A 675 36.26 7.10 20.08
C ILE A 675 35.95 5.75 19.41
N LEU A 676 36.92 4.83 19.37
CA LEU A 676 36.73 3.49 18.80
C LEU A 676 35.67 2.66 19.55
N ARG A 677 35.55 2.81 20.87
CA ARG A 677 34.46 2.17 21.65
C ARG A 677 33.09 2.73 21.31
N THR A 678 32.96 4.06 21.12
CA THR A 678 31.70 4.66 20.66
C THR A 678 31.34 4.24 19.24
N GLU A 679 32.31 4.15 18.31
CA GLU A 679 32.09 3.66 16.94
C GLU A 679 31.56 2.21 16.96
N LEU A 680 32.15 1.34 17.79
CA LEU A 680 31.72 -0.05 17.96
C LEU A 680 30.32 -0.16 18.59
N GLU A 681 29.97 0.68 19.55
CA GLU A 681 28.62 0.75 20.11
C GLU A 681 27.58 1.17 19.07
N GLU A 682 27.88 2.14 18.21
CA GLU A 682 26.98 2.59 17.15
C GLU A 682 26.78 1.51 16.08
N ILE A 683 27.86 0.85 15.64
CA ILE A 683 27.77 -0.28 14.70
C ILE A 683 26.92 -1.42 15.28
N ASN A 684 27.10 -1.77 16.56
CA ASN A 684 26.30 -2.79 17.24
C ASN A 684 24.80 -2.42 17.31
N LYS A 685 24.46 -1.13 17.45
CA LYS A 685 23.06 -0.66 17.46
C LYS A 685 22.41 -0.77 16.06
N MET A 686 23.18 -0.66 14.98
CA MET A 686 22.63 -0.71 13.60
C MET A 686 22.46 -2.13 13.03
N LEU A 687 23.26 -3.11 13.45
CA LEU A 687 23.32 -4.44 12.81
C LEU A 687 22.12 -5.38 13.08
N ASN A 688 21.20 -5.03 13.99
CA ASN A 688 20.15 -5.94 14.48
C ASN A 688 18.98 -6.22 13.51
N ASN A 689 18.97 -5.68 12.29
CA ASN A 689 17.89 -5.88 11.33
C ASN A 689 18.33 -6.73 10.13
N THR A 690 17.73 -7.92 9.98
CA THR A 690 17.86 -8.77 8.78
C THR A 690 16.50 -9.02 8.13
N CYS A 691 16.44 -9.07 6.80
CA CYS A 691 15.22 -9.24 6.02
C CYS A 691 15.47 -10.08 4.76
N LEU A 692 14.44 -10.79 4.29
CA LEU A 692 14.56 -11.78 3.22
C LEU A 692 14.35 -11.17 1.83
N ILE A 693 15.35 -11.31 0.95
CA ILE A 693 15.29 -10.93 -0.47
C ILE A 693 14.34 -11.88 -1.21
N LYS A 694 13.52 -11.35 -2.15
CA LYS A 694 12.57 -12.13 -2.97
C LYS A 694 13.09 -12.30 -4.41
N ASN A 695 12.98 -13.51 -4.95
CA ASN A 695 13.53 -13.92 -6.25
C ASN A 695 13.22 -12.95 -7.40
N THR A 696 14.28 -12.39 -7.99
CA THR A 696 14.23 -11.41 -9.09
C THR A 696 13.79 -12.00 -10.42
N THR A 697 14.26 -13.21 -10.76
CA THR A 697 13.99 -13.87 -12.06
C THR A 697 12.51 -14.04 -12.40
N VAL A 698 11.66 -14.26 -11.39
CA VAL A 698 10.20 -14.38 -11.56
C VAL A 698 9.54 -13.03 -11.85
N LEU A 699 10.12 -11.93 -11.37
CA LEU A 699 9.61 -10.58 -11.62
C LEU A 699 9.84 -10.19 -13.09
N ASP A 700 11.04 -10.42 -13.62
CA ASP A 700 11.40 -10.07 -15.01
C ASP A 700 10.56 -10.81 -16.07
N PHE A 701 10.30 -12.10 -15.87
CA PHE A 701 9.40 -12.86 -16.76
C PHE A 701 7.99 -12.26 -16.81
N ASN A 702 7.46 -11.82 -15.66
CA ASN A 702 6.14 -11.18 -15.60
C ASN A 702 6.15 -9.75 -16.19
N LEU A 703 7.28 -9.04 -16.19
CA LEU A 703 7.43 -7.76 -16.90
C LEU A 703 7.38 -7.96 -18.42
N GLN A 704 8.12 -8.94 -18.97
CA GLN A 704 8.11 -9.25 -20.40
C GLN A 704 6.70 -9.64 -20.90
N LYS A 705 5.96 -10.42 -20.09
CA LYS A 705 4.57 -10.83 -20.35
C LYS A 705 3.59 -9.65 -20.48
N TYR A 706 3.80 -8.56 -19.73
CA TYR A 706 3.00 -7.36 -19.90
C TYR A 706 3.31 -6.66 -21.24
N ASP A 707 4.59 -6.57 -21.62
CA ASP A 707 4.99 -5.83 -22.82
C ASP A 707 4.65 -6.58 -24.12
N SER A 708 4.54 -7.92 -24.12
CA SER A 708 3.96 -8.69 -25.24
C SER A 708 2.44 -8.49 -25.33
N LEU A 709 1.71 -8.58 -24.22
CA LEU A 709 0.27 -8.33 -24.16
C LEU A 709 -0.10 -6.89 -24.63
N LYS A 710 0.75 -5.91 -24.31
CA LYS A 710 0.62 -4.53 -24.77
C LYS A 710 0.75 -4.40 -26.30
N LYS A 711 1.65 -5.15 -26.94
CA LYS A 711 1.78 -5.18 -28.41
C LYS A 711 0.52 -5.76 -29.06
N GLU A 712 0.06 -6.93 -28.63
CA GLU A 712 -1.16 -7.57 -29.18
C GLU A 712 -2.39 -6.67 -29.01
N THR A 713 -2.50 -5.94 -27.89
CA THR A 713 -3.59 -4.98 -27.65
C THR A 713 -3.55 -3.81 -28.64
N LEU A 714 -2.36 -3.30 -28.98
CA LEU A 714 -2.19 -2.21 -29.96
C LEU A 714 -2.49 -2.68 -31.39
N GLU A 715 -1.99 -3.84 -31.79
CA GLU A 715 -2.27 -4.45 -33.10
C GLU A 715 -3.76 -4.73 -33.28
N THR A 716 -4.40 -5.33 -32.29
CA THR A 716 -5.85 -5.60 -32.30
C THR A 716 -6.65 -4.29 -32.38
N LYS A 717 -6.22 -3.22 -31.70
CA LYS A 717 -6.85 -1.89 -31.78
C LYS A 717 -6.73 -1.26 -33.17
N LEU A 718 -5.57 -1.38 -33.83
CA LEU A 718 -5.38 -0.88 -35.19
C LEU A 718 -6.29 -1.60 -36.18
N ASN A 719 -6.36 -2.93 -36.10
CA ASN A 719 -7.24 -3.75 -36.96
C ASN A 719 -8.72 -3.42 -36.71
N PHE A 720 -9.15 -3.31 -35.44
CA PHE A 720 -10.50 -2.87 -35.09
C PHE A 720 -10.84 -1.51 -35.70
N ASN A 721 -9.96 -0.51 -35.57
CA ASN A 721 -10.18 0.82 -36.14
C ASN A 721 -10.27 0.79 -37.68
N ILE A 722 -9.45 -0.01 -38.36
CA ILE A 722 -9.49 -0.16 -39.82
C ILE A 722 -10.86 -0.71 -40.27
N ILE A 723 -11.37 -1.74 -39.60
CA ILE A 723 -12.68 -2.34 -39.93
C ILE A 723 -13.84 -1.43 -39.53
N LYS A 724 -13.80 -0.77 -38.36
CA LYS A 724 -14.80 0.23 -37.96
C LYS A 724 -14.89 1.37 -38.98
N ASN A 725 -13.75 1.92 -39.39
CA ASN A 725 -13.73 3.04 -40.34
C ASN A 725 -14.26 2.63 -41.73
N LYS A 726 -13.89 1.45 -42.25
CA LYS A 726 -14.45 0.92 -43.52
C LYS A 726 -15.96 0.68 -43.44
N ARG A 727 -16.43 0.10 -42.32
CA ARG A 727 -17.86 -0.18 -42.09
C ARG A 727 -18.67 1.11 -42.02
N ALA A 728 -18.15 2.14 -41.34
CA ALA A 728 -18.77 3.45 -41.25
C ALA A 728 -18.73 4.24 -42.57
N SER A 729 -17.61 4.22 -43.31
CA SER A 729 -17.49 4.98 -44.56
C SER A 729 -18.49 4.50 -45.62
N LEU A 730 -18.63 3.18 -45.80
CA LEU A 730 -19.61 2.60 -46.74
C LEU A 730 -21.06 2.97 -46.38
N PHE A 731 -21.38 2.99 -45.08
CA PHE A 731 -22.70 3.38 -44.60
C PHE A 731 -22.98 4.86 -44.88
N THR A 732 -22.03 5.74 -44.53
CA THR A 732 -22.17 7.19 -44.70
C THR A 732 -22.21 7.60 -46.17
N GLU A 733 -21.37 7.00 -47.03
CA GLU A 733 -21.37 7.25 -48.48
C GLU A 733 -22.69 6.81 -49.15
N TYR A 734 -23.28 5.70 -48.68
CA TYR A 734 -24.60 5.30 -49.14
C TYR A 734 -25.69 6.26 -48.63
N LEU A 735 -25.62 6.66 -47.35
CA LEU A 735 -26.60 7.55 -46.73
C LEU A 735 -26.63 8.95 -47.38
N THR A 736 -25.49 9.53 -47.75
CA THR A 736 -25.46 10.84 -48.45
C THR A 736 -26.11 10.74 -49.83
N LYS A 737 -25.72 9.75 -50.64
CA LYS A 737 -26.32 9.48 -51.95
C LYS A 737 -27.83 9.20 -51.86
N LEU A 738 -28.26 8.48 -50.82
CA LEU A 738 -29.68 8.23 -50.54
C LEU A 738 -30.43 9.54 -50.24
N ASN A 739 -29.86 10.42 -49.41
CA ASN A 739 -30.46 11.70 -49.04
C ASN A 739 -30.58 12.68 -50.22
N GLU A 740 -29.59 12.72 -51.12
CA GLU A 740 -29.67 13.51 -52.36
C GLU A 740 -30.83 13.05 -53.23
N ILE A 741 -30.94 11.73 -53.47
CA ILE A 741 -32.02 11.14 -54.28
C ILE A 741 -33.38 11.37 -53.61
N ILE A 742 -33.51 11.11 -52.32
CA ILE A 742 -34.76 11.29 -51.55
C ILE A 742 -35.21 12.75 -51.53
N SER A 743 -34.30 13.71 -51.34
CA SER A 743 -34.63 15.15 -51.34
C SER A 743 -35.18 15.59 -52.70
N ASN A 744 -34.53 15.16 -53.78
CA ASN A 744 -34.93 15.48 -55.16
C ASN A 744 -36.25 14.82 -55.58
N LEU A 745 -36.59 13.65 -55.04
CA LEU A 745 -37.86 12.98 -55.30
C LEU A 745 -39.00 13.56 -54.45
N TYR A 746 -38.78 13.79 -53.16
CA TYR A 746 -39.83 14.29 -52.27
C TYR A 746 -40.28 15.71 -52.64
N SER A 747 -39.34 16.55 -53.08
CA SER A 747 -39.64 17.88 -53.61
C SER A 747 -40.46 17.84 -54.90
N LYS A 748 -40.16 16.94 -55.86
CA LYS A 748 -41.00 16.71 -57.05
C LYS A 748 -42.46 16.36 -56.70
N ILE A 749 -42.68 15.38 -55.82
CA ILE A 749 -44.04 14.86 -55.54
C ILE A 749 -44.85 15.82 -54.67
N SER A 750 -44.23 16.35 -53.61
CA SER A 750 -44.96 17.08 -52.57
C SER A 750 -44.81 18.60 -52.64
N GLY A 751 -43.63 19.08 -53.06
CA GLY A 751 -43.14 20.46 -52.87
C GLY A 751 -42.35 20.69 -51.57
N GLY A 752 -42.10 19.64 -50.78
CA GLY A 752 -41.38 19.70 -49.49
C GLY A 752 -39.94 19.20 -49.57
N SER A 753 -39.32 18.96 -48.41
CA SER A 753 -37.99 18.32 -48.29
C SER A 753 -38.02 17.19 -47.26
N CYS A 754 -37.07 16.27 -47.31
CA CYS A 754 -36.86 15.28 -46.25
C CYS A 754 -35.40 14.79 -46.20
N ASN A 755 -34.95 14.33 -45.04
CA ASN A 755 -33.55 14.00 -44.77
C ASN A 755 -33.47 12.85 -43.75
N ILE A 756 -32.50 11.97 -43.91
CA ILE A 756 -32.26 10.80 -43.07
C ILE A 756 -30.94 10.98 -42.33
N ILE A 757 -31.00 10.99 -41.00
CA ILE A 757 -29.87 11.36 -40.13
C ILE A 757 -29.57 10.19 -39.19
N ALA A 758 -28.31 9.78 -39.12
CA ALA A 758 -27.86 8.79 -38.14
C ALA A 758 -27.84 9.39 -36.73
N GLU A 759 -28.26 8.62 -35.71
CA GLU A 759 -28.33 9.10 -34.32
C GLU A 759 -26.95 9.36 -33.70
N ASN A 760 -25.91 8.71 -34.23
CA ASN A 760 -24.51 8.87 -33.82
C ASN A 760 -23.63 8.94 -35.07
N SER A 761 -22.80 9.98 -35.19
CA SER A 761 -21.82 10.12 -36.28
C SER A 761 -20.77 9.02 -36.28
N ASP A 762 -20.38 8.57 -35.08
CA ASP A 762 -19.23 7.70 -34.87
C ASP A 762 -19.59 6.22 -35.01
N GLU A 763 -20.88 5.90 -34.92
CA GLU A 763 -21.47 4.56 -35.02
C GLU A 763 -22.86 4.63 -35.71
N PRO A 764 -22.91 5.02 -37.00
CA PRO A 764 -24.16 5.41 -37.68
C PRO A 764 -25.16 4.25 -37.91
N PHE A 765 -24.73 3.02 -37.61
CA PHE A 765 -25.54 1.82 -37.56
C PHE A 765 -26.37 1.66 -36.27
N SER A 766 -26.15 2.48 -35.23
CA SER A 766 -26.89 2.39 -33.95
C SER A 766 -28.38 2.65 -34.10
N GLY A 767 -28.74 3.63 -34.94
CA GLY A 767 -30.09 4.11 -35.16
C GLY A 767 -30.11 5.23 -36.18
N VAL A 768 -31.22 5.39 -36.89
CA VAL A 768 -31.39 6.33 -37.99
C VAL A 768 -32.79 6.93 -37.93
N LYS A 769 -32.86 8.26 -37.97
CA LYS A 769 -34.09 9.05 -37.92
C LYS A 769 -34.44 9.61 -39.28
N TYR A 770 -35.70 9.51 -39.67
CA TYR A 770 -36.21 10.09 -40.91
C TYR A 770 -37.02 11.36 -40.61
N TYR A 771 -36.52 12.50 -41.06
CA TYR A 771 -37.15 13.80 -40.89
C TYR A 771 -37.77 14.29 -42.20
N VAL A 772 -38.97 14.86 -42.12
CA VAL A 772 -39.76 15.32 -43.26
C VAL A 772 -40.31 16.71 -43.00
N MET A 773 -40.17 17.60 -43.98
CA MET A 773 -40.80 18.91 -44.04
C MET A 773 -41.83 18.90 -45.17
N VAL A 774 -43.08 18.73 -44.79
CA VAL A 774 -44.25 18.89 -45.68
C VAL A 774 -44.36 20.39 -46.07
N PRO A 775 -44.78 20.73 -47.31
CA PRO A 775 -44.95 22.12 -47.74
C PRO A 775 -45.67 22.99 -46.71
N ASN A 776 -45.14 24.19 -46.46
CA ASN A 776 -45.68 25.18 -45.52
C ASN A 776 -45.84 24.68 -44.06
N LYS A 777 -45.20 23.57 -43.68
CA LYS A 777 -45.15 23.04 -42.31
C LYS A 777 -43.70 22.97 -41.80
N LYS A 778 -43.53 22.82 -40.48
CA LYS A 778 -42.22 22.60 -39.85
C LYS A 778 -41.74 21.16 -40.09
N TYR A 779 -40.42 20.95 -40.03
CA TYR A 779 -39.84 19.61 -39.96
C TYR A 779 -40.45 18.79 -38.81
N LYS A 780 -40.73 17.51 -39.09
CA LYS A 780 -41.19 16.51 -38.14
C LYS A 780 -40.42 15.21 -38.35
N GLU A 781 -40.31 14.40 -37.30
CA GLU A 781 -39.91 13.00 -37.40
C GLU A 781 -41.06 12.18 -38.03
N TYR A 782 -40.73 11.15 -38.82
CA TYR A 782 -41.68 10.36 -39.62
C TYR A 782 -42.90 9.86 -38.82
N ASP A 783 -42.69 9.40 -37.58
CA ASP A 783 -43.76 8.86 -36.73
C ASP A 783 -44.78 9.92 -36.26
N VAL A 784 -44.47 11.21 -36.44
CA VAL A 784 -45.30 12.38 -36.02
C VAL A 784 -46.04 13.04 -37.21
N LEU A 785 -45.89 12.47 -38.40
CA LEU A 785 -46.64 12.85 -39.61
C LEU A 785 -48.05 12.21 -39.61
N SER A 786 -48.98 12.77 -40.38
CA SER A 786 -50.28 12.11 -40.63
C SER A 786 -50.13 10.92 -41.58
N GLY A 787 -51.07 9.97 -41.56
CA GLY A 787 -50.95 8.71 -42.31
C GLY A 787 -50.72 8.87 -43.83
N GLY A 788 -51.31 9.90 -44.45
CA GLY A 788 -51.04 10.23 -45.86
C GLY A 788 -49.64 10.82 -46.10
N GLU A 789 -49.17 11.69 -45.21
CA GLU A 789 -47.81 12.26 -45.25
C GLU A 789 -46.75 11.17 -45.01
N GLN A 790 -46.99 10.25 -44.06
CA GLN A 790 -46.16 9.06 -43.82
C GLN A 790 -46.07 8.20 -45.09
N MET A 791 -47.21 7.86 -45.69
CA MET A 791 -47.27 7.01 -46.87
C MET A 791 -46.48 7.60 -48.05
N ILE A 792 -46.64 8.89 -48.37
CA ILE A 792 -45.89 9.55 -49.46
C ILE A 792 -44.38 9.50 -49.16
N SER A 793 -43.98 9.81 -47.93
CA SER A 793 -42.58 9.77 -47.50
C SER A 793 -41.99 8.35 -47.60
N ARG A 794 -42.77 7.34 -47.19
CA ARG A 794 -42.41 5.92 -47.27
C ARG A 794 -42.27 5.42 -48.71
N LEU A 795 -43.11 5.90 -49.62
CA LEU A 795 -43.03 5.59 -51.05
C LEU A 795 -41.82 6.23 -51.72
N VAL A 796 -41.49 7.49 -51.38
CA VAL A 796 -40.26 8.14 -51.87
C VAL A 796 -39.01 7.40 -51.38
N PHE A 797 -38.94 7.06 -50.09
CA PHE A 797 -37.86 6.26 -49.52
C PHE A 797 -37.70 4.91 -50.25
N MET A 798 -38.81 4.20 -50.50
CA MET A 798 -38.78 2.92 -51.19
C MET A 798 -38.37 3.02 -52.66
N TYR A 799 -38.87 4.01 -53.38
CA TYR A 799 -38.47 4.26 -54.75
C TYR A 799 -36.97 4.60 -54.82
N ALA A 800 -36.45 5.44 -53.91
CA ALA A 800 -35.04 5.81 -53.85
C ALA A 800 -34.11 4.60 -53.63
N LEU A 801 -34.48 3.68 -52.72
CA LEU A 801 -33.75 2.42 -52.52
C LEU A 801 -33.78 1.53 -53.78
N SER A 802 -34.91 1.47 -54.49
CA SER A 802 -35.02 0.71 -55.74
C SER A 802 -34.08 1.29 -56.82
N LYS A 803 -34.04 2.62 -56.93
CA LYS A 803 -33.18 3.35 -57.87
C LYS A 803 -31.69 3.18 -57.54
N MET A 804 -31.30 3.33 -56.27
CA MET A 804 -29.90 3.13 -55.83
C MET A 804 -29.41 1.69 -56.01
N SER A 805 -30.30 0.70 -56.00
CA SER A 805 -29.94 -0.71 -56.15
C SER A 805 -30.10 -1.25 -57.57
N ASN A 806 -30.46 -0.39 -58.55
CA ASN A 806 -30.76 -0.76 -59.95
C ASN A 806 -31.83 -1.87 -60.09
N LYS A 807 -32.78 -1.95 -59.14
CA LYS A 807 -33.85 -2.96 -59.12
C LYS A 807 -35.13 -2.36 -59.73
N GLY A 808 -35.60 -2.97 -60.81
CA GLY A 808 -36.49 -2.32 -61.79
C GLY A 808 -37.99 -2.44 -61.55
N PHE A 809 -38.43 -2.95 -60.40
CA PHE A 809 -39.86 -3.04 -60.07
C PHE A 809 -40.19 -2.76 -58.60
N LEU A 810 -41.39 -2.23 -58.36
CA LEU A 810 -41.96 -1.94 -57.04
C LEU A 810 -43.33 -2.64 -56.89
N LEU A 811 -43.55 -3.27 -55.73
CA LEU A 811 -44.78 -4.01 -55.40
C LEU A 811 -45.54 -3.27 -54.29
N LEU A 812 -46.80 -2.89 -54.55
CA LEU A 812 -47.61 -2.06 -53.65
C LEU A 812 -48.96 -2.73 -53.35
N ASP A 813 -49.30 -2.95 -52.08
CA ASP A 813 -50.53 -3.63 -51.65
C ASP A 813 -51.46 -2.69 -50.89
N GLU A 814 -52.57 -2.27 -51.53
CA GLU A 814 -53.63 -1.37 -51.01
C GLU A 814 -53.13 -0.09 -50.32
N VAL A 815 -51.92 0.37 -50.70
CA VAL A 815 -51.23 1.49 -50.04
C VAL A 815 -52.02 2.79 -50.15
N ASP A 816 -52.73 3.01 -51.25
CA ASP A 816 -53.53 4.20 -51.53
C ASP A 816 -54.73 4.39 -50.61
N SER A 817 -55.12 3.39 -49.83
CA SER A 817 -56.22 3.42 -48.84
C SER A 817 -56.28 4.75 -48.07
N ASN A 818 -55.18 5.18 -47.47
CA ASN A 818 -55.11 6.36 -46.58
C ASN A 818 -54.87 7.72 -47.27
N LEU A 819 -54.85 7.80 -48.62
CA LEU A 819 -54.73 9.07 -49.35
C LEU A 819 -56.07 9.77 -49.59
N ASP A 820 -56.03 11.07 -49.85
CA ASP A 820 -57.07 11.81 -50.55
C ASP A 820 -56.90 11.69 -52.09
N ASN A 821 -57.88 12.18 -52.85
CA ASN A 821 -57.81 12.13 -54.32
C ASN A 821 -56.67 13.01 -54.88
N PHE A 822 -56.28 14.07 -54.17
CA PHE A 822 -55.22 14.98 -54.59
C PHE A 822 -53.84 14.33 -54.55
N ASN A 823 -53.51 13.62 -53.47
CA ASN A 823 -52.25 12.90 -53.37
C ASN A 823 -52.26 11.56 -54.14
N VAL A 824 -53.43 10.98 -54.42
CA VAL A 824 -53.56 9.87 -55.40
C VAL A 824 -53.09 10.32 -56.78
N ASN A 825 -53.53 11.48 -57.27
CA ASN A 825 -53.09 11.98 -58.58
C ASN A 825 -51.56 12.20 -58.59
N ARG A 826 -51.01 12.87 -57.57
CA ARG A 826 -49.56 13.07 -57.42
C ARG A 826 -48.75 11.76 -57.40
N LEU A 827 -49.30 10.69 -56.80
CA LEU A 827 -48.69 9.37 -56.81
C LEU A 827 -48.69 8.74 -58.20
N VAL A 828 -49.79 8.87 -58.95
CA VAL A 828 -49.89 8.37 -60.33
C VAL A 828 -48.96 9.13 -61.27
N ASP A 829 -48.93 10.47 -61.18
CA ASP A 829 -48.05 11.32 -61.97
C ASP A 829 -46.58 10.95 -61.71
N PHE A 830 -46.22 10.71 -60.43
CA PHE A 830 -44.90 10.22 -60.06
C PHE A 830 -44.56 8.86 -60.69
N ILE A 831 -45.45 7.87 -60.59
CA ILE A 831 -45.28 6.52 -61.17
C ILE A 831 -45.11 6.59 -62.69
N LYS A 832 -45.83 7.50 -63.38
CA LYS A 832 -45.67 7.74 -64.82
C LYS A 832 -44.38 8.48 -65.18
N SER A 833 -43.85 9.33 -64.29
CA SER A 833 -42.71 10.21 -64.57
C SER A 833 -41.32 9.55 -64.48
N GLU A 834 -41.23 8.33 -63.96
CA GLU A 834 -39.95 7.65 -63.68
C GLU A 834 -39.95 6.22 -64.26
N ASP A 835 -38.83 5.76 -64.83
CA ASP A 835 -38.70 4.41 -65.40
C ASP A 835 -38.49 3.33 -64.31
N LEU A 836 -39.51 3.10 -63.49
CA LEU A 836 -39.61 1.96 -62.58
C LEU A 836 -40.95 1.22 -62.81
N GLN A 837 -40.91 -0.09 -63.02
CA GLN A 837 -42.14 -0.88 -63.17
C GLN A 837 -42.91 -0.91 -61.84
N VAL A 838 -44.23 -0.74 -61.87
CA VAL A 838 -45.06 -0.76 -60.66
C VAL A 838 -46.20 -1.78 -60.81
N VAL A 839 -46.31 -2.69 -59.84
CA VAL A 839 -47.44 -3.60 -59.71
C VAL A 839 -48.18 -3.25 -58.41
N MET A 840 -49.41 -2.77 -58.54
CA MET A 840 -50.18 -2.19 -57.43
C MET A 840 -51.56 -2.82 -57.27
N VAL A 841 -51.86 -3.33 -56.08
CA VAL A 841 -53.25 -3.61 -55.67
C VAL A 841 -53.87 -2.31 -55.20
N SER A 842 -55.02 -1.93 -55.77
CA SER A 842 -55.75 -0.70 -55.41
C SER A 842 -57.25 -0.88 -55.64
N LEU A 843 -58.05 -0.04 -54.97
CA LEU A 843 -59.50 0.08 -55.16
C LEU A 843 -59.93 1.50 -55.61
N LYS A 844 -59.00 2.44 -55.78
CA LYS A 844 -59.34 3.84 -56.10
C LYS A 844 -59.33 4.09 -57.60
N VAL A 845 -60.42 4.68 -58.09
CA VAL A 845 -60.65 5.01 -59.51
C VAL A 845 -59.48 5.80 -60.10
N GLY A 846 -58.97 6.80 -59.37
CA GLY A 846 -57.84 7.63 -59.83
C GLY A 846 -56.52 6.87 -60.04
N VAL A 847 -56.34 5.70 -59.40
CA VAL A 847 -55.15 4.85 -59.58
C VAL A 847 -55.32 3.96 -60.81
N TYR A 848 -56.36 3.12 -60.83
CA TYR A 848 -56.49 2.10 -61.88
C TYR A 848 -57.00 2.63 -63.24
N LYS A 849 -57.64 3.80 -63.27
CA LYS A 849 -57.95 4.52 -64.54
C LYS A 849 -56.69 4.87 -65.33
N GLU A 850 -55.59 5.08 -64.63
CA GLU A 850 -54.36 5.69 -65.16
C GLU A 850 -53.22 4.66 -65.33
N CYS A 851 -53.52 3.36 -65.19
CA CYS A 851 -52.58 2.27 -65.37
C CYS A 851 -52.55 1.74 -66.82
N ASN A 852 -51.47 1.06 -67.18
CA ASN A 852 -51.33 0.49 -68.53
C ASN A 852 -52.04 -0.87 -68.68
N LYS A 853 -52.34 -1.57 -67.57
CA LYS A 853 -52.91 -2.91 -67.60
C LYS A 853 -53.68 -3.24 -66.33
N MET A 854 -54.88 -3.82 -66.48
CA MET A 854 -55.70 -4.25 -65.34
C MET A 854 -55.77 -5.78 -65.22
N ILE A 855 -55.58 -6.28 -64.00
CA ILE A 855 -55.78 -7.68 -63.63
C ILE A 855 -56.95 -7.72 -62.64
N GLY A 856 -58.11 -8.14 -63.12
CA GLY A 856 -59.28 -8.40 -62.29
C GLY A 856 -59.13 -9.72 -61.54
N VAL A 857 -59.37 -9.71 -60.23
CA VAL A 857 -59.36 -10.91 -59.39
C VAL A 857 -60.73 -11.09 -58.75
N TYR A 858 -61.40 -12.17 -59.12
CA TYR A 858 -62.70 -12.57 -58.55
C TYR A 858 -62.60 -13.95 -57.88
N LYS A 859 -63.63 -14.34 -57.13
CA LYS A 859 -63.60 -15.57 -56.33
C LYS A 859 -64.86 -16.39 -56.58
N ARG A 860 -64.68 -17.67 -56.89
CA ARG A 860 -65.76 -18.63 -57.18
C ARG A 860 -65.47 -19.93 -56.43
N ASN A 861 -66.44 -20.45 -55.69
CA ASN A 861 -66.33 -21.68 -54.91
C ASN A 861 -65.08 -21.70 -53.98
N GLY A 862 -64.76 -20.55 -53.37
CA GLY A 862 -63.59 -20.34 -52.52
C GLY A 862 -62.25 -20.10 -53.26
N ILE A 863 -62.19 -20.35 -54.57
CA ILE A 863 -60.98 -20.28 -55.41
C ILE A 863 -60.87 -18.90 -56.06
N SER A 864 -59.67 -18.30 -56.05
CA SER A 864 -59.36 -17.08 -56.78
C SER A 864 -59.18 -17.36 -58.27
N ASN A 865 -59.80 -16.54 -59.10
CA ASN A 865 -59.79 -16.63 -60.56
C ASN A 865 -59.42 -15.26 -61.16
N LEU A 866 -58.82 -15.27 -62.34
CA LEU A 866 -58.29 -14.09 -63.01
C LEU A 866 -59.18 -13.66 -64.18
N LEU A 867 -59.29 -12.36 -64.39
CA LEU A 867 -59.79 -11.72 -65.59
C LEU A 867 -58.71 -10.76 -66.08
N HIS A 868 -58.25 -10.94 -67.31
CA HIS A 868 -57.27 -10.05 -67.91
C HIS A 868 -57.97 -9.00 -68.76
N TYR A 869 -57.69 -7.73 -68.51
CA TYR A 869 -58.19 -6.63 -69.31
C TYR A 869 -56.99 -5.78 -69.76
N ALA A 870 -56.66 -5.91 -71.04
CA ALA A 870 -55.78 -4.98 -71.73
C ALA A 870 -56.62 -3.79 -72.22
N PHE A 871 -56.05 -2.59 -72.15
CA PHE A 871 -56.56 -1.40 -72.83
C PHE A 871 -56.05 -1.36 -74.28
#